data_AF-C6H7A7-F1
#
_entry.id   AF-C6H7A7-F1
#
_cell.length_a   1.000
_cell.length_b   1.000
_cell.length_c   1.000
_cell.angle_alpha   90.00
_cell.angle_beta   90.00
_cell.angle_gamma   90.00
#
_symmetry.space_group_name_H-M   'P 1'
#
loop_
_entity.id
_entity.type
_entity.pdbx_description
1 polymer ?
#
loop_
_entity_poly.entity_id
_entity_poly.type
_entity_poly.pdbx_seq_one_letter_code
_entity_poly.pdbx_strand_id
1 'polypeptide(L)'
;MAPKFKDGDTVVSINGRWVSWAHTLAAYTAFLGALIVGMRLHYHKIVQNEYYGYPQEWFPSVSATIGDRYPERSVFQLFIAITSGPRFALVFLWYILTARPNSSLPKFIAGTGLFRTLTCGGWTYITSTDDHDWHDIFMISYLVATLPWTLGCLALSPNNRQAVKYRKILAGAFFGTLVPLIYYFIQHKVHRVPGAYTKYAFFEWALVLFDVGFDAVTVLDFSAFEIVVRDVKGISRGKDKPVGRTFGEGFFWAEAIDAVADVYNGFVFWSILTSLGVLVWYFPLWHMGISGYEVFVMASVSPFLLSIPGFRYFAIRNVRFIHLLSLSGLLAYRIQRPEYRLFTVGFSVAMSCLAWPATWYGERSQPARLESRVLAWGLGLLMSSVAKFGAQTNNPIWPIMHPGNGGWNKTAFVLAVLSVIRSTRRVTTSGDYFPTTGKKGSSVLAAAGLGGLFFAMHSLLSDSSTMILWVWEGFPIRGPIAVPHGTYTIIAMGVGLMFGVFYPRLSGSWTAFGIGSIGAAVLTSYSHWFGYYGGLTLAVYLMSVSPVLITSAVHHSPATSFGLGFLIYNFMVLFHVWVVAYAFVPGGPLVREHTDWVMLTSMLLIGAGVFSAAISNSQSTSVRGKRSVSSNGKSRSYYVYILALLQLLSISISYLRFPTNDYTPYHKNEKLVTAVGELAPAIHATLDMYGEHVDVVVFHSGQEEDPEDRRLQSEYLSKLMGDSPRPLILLSYLVTKPLEGNYNTYVSEASRMRDIDPSDWDRWCEYILYKGIKRTGYARVSRGTITDTEIQVGKFLVGQPEDISNVRVSEDHVPAGLRFPALFRGQGVRGHSSSKNPVCNKGEKESMSRYPERHKMSSITSSPPLIPIISTDRLRLRLPEAKKHQSEDLRQGYETTTDSGFFKHANNEAIMSKSRMPVYLGLAAAGAGGYYLYRAGGDPKRATRKFEDDASRAGSKIRDESNKALGHGSAEQVGASIDHACAVSVKLMADASIDTKQDERATKFAKEEAEKLNKARKDVAKDINEKIDSFDKSVEHKAAEAQKGISSWFGGKK
;
A
#
# COMPACT_ATOMS: atom_id res chain seq x y z
N MET A 1 -37.91 24.20 -46.71
CA MET A 1 -36.91 23.19 -47.07
C MET A 1 -36.11 22.84 -45.83
N ALA A 2 -36.16 21.59 -45.36
CA ALA A 2 -35.35 21.13 -44.22
C ALA A 2 -33.87 21.06 -44.64
N PRO A 3 -32.92 21.46 -43.77
CA PRO A 3 -31.50 21.34 -44.09
C PRO A 3 -31.12 19.85 -44.14
N LYS A 4 -30.60 19.41 -45.29
CA LYS A 4 -29.97 18.09 -45.44
C LYS A 4 -28.69 18.07 -44.60
N PHE A 5 -28.79 17.58 -43.37
CA PHE A 5 -27.61 17.18 -42.60
C PHE A 5 -27.01 15.94 -43.26
N LYS A 6 -25.70 15.98 -43.59
CA LYS A 6 -24.96 14.77 -43.96
C LYS A 6 -25.08 13.75 -42.82
N ASP A 7 -25.46 12.51 -43.15
CA ASP A 7 -25.56 11.41 -42.20
C ASP A 7 -24.18 11.11 -41.60
N GLY A 8 -23.89 11.67 -40.43
CA GLY A 8 -22.74 11.27 -39.61
C GLY A 8 -23.00 9.90 -38.96
N ASP A 9 -21.95 9.09 -38.84
CA ASP A 9 -22.04 7.76 -38.25
C ASP A 9 -22.54 7.85 -36.80
N THR A 10 -23.46 6.94 -36.46
CA THR A 10 -23.95 6.80 -35.09
C THR A 10 -22.88 6.12 -34.26
N VAL A 11 -22.36 6.82 -33.26
CA VAL A 11 -21.31 6.31 -32.36
C VAL A 11 -21.90 5.42 -31.28
N VAL A 12 -23.03 5.85 -30.70
CA VAL A 12 -23.75 5.13 -29.64
C VAL A 12 -25.24 5.45 -29.74
N SER A 13 -26.08 4.43 -29.52
CA SER A 13 -27.53 4.57 -29.37
C SER A 13 -28.00 3.94 -28.06
N ILE A 14 -28.71 4.69 -27.22
CA ILE A 14 -29.20 4.24 -25.91
C ILE A 14 -30.69 4.53 -25.79
N ASN A 15 -31.49 3.51 -25.44
CA ASN A 15 -32.90 3.69 -25.16
C ASN A 15 -33.14 4.45 -23.83
N GLY A 16 -34.06 5.40 -23.82
CA GLY A 16 -34.36 6.27 -22.68
C GLY A 16 -34.79 5.52 -21.41
N ARG A 17 -35.33 4.29 -21.54
CA ARG A 17 -35.75 3.45 -20.40
C ARG A 17 -34.62 3.18 -19.40
N TRP A 18 -33.36 3.16 -19.87
CA TRP A 18 -32.21 2.91 -19.01
C TRP A 18 -31.97 4.02 -17.99
N VAL A 19 -32.41 5.25 -18.27
CA VAL A 19 -32.36 6.36 -17.31
C VAL A 19 -33.30 6.11 -16.13
N SER A 20 -34.52 5.68 -16.40
CA SER A 20 -35.50 5.31 -15.35
C SER A 20 -35.04 4.10 -14.53
N TRP A 21 -34.48 3.08 -15.18
CA TRP A 21 -33.91 1.92 -14.48
C TRP A 21 -32.73 2.29 -13.60
N ALA A 22 -31.80 3.11 -14.11
CA ALA A 22 -30.63 3.56 -13.35
C ALA A 22 -31.04 4.40 -12.13
N HIS A 23 -31.98 5.33 -12.29
CA HIS A 23 -32.56 6.11 -11.19
C HIS A 23 -33.18 5.19 -10.13
N THR A 24 -34.08 4.30 -10.55
CA THR A 24 -34.87 3.46 -9.63
C THR A 24 -33.99 2.47 -8.87
N LEU A 25 -33.06 1.81 -9.57
CA LEU A 25 -32.15 0.85 -8.96
C LEU A 25 -31.22 1.54 -7.97
N ALA A 26 -30.61 2.68 -8.34
CA ALA A 26 -29.70 3.41 -7.45
C ALA A 26 -30.44 3.96 -6.22
N ALA A 27 -31.64 4.53 -6.40
CA ALA A 27 -32.45 5.06 -5.31
C ALA A 27 -32.85 3.97 -4.30
N TYR A 28 -33.42 2.84 -4.76
CA TYR A 28 -33.77 1.75 -3.86
C TYR A 28 -32.55 1.10 -3.20
N THR A 29 -31.43 1.01 -3.92
CA THR A 29 -30.18 0.49 -3.33
C THR A 29 -29.66 1.41 -2.22
N ALA A 30 -29.85 2.72 -2.33
CA ALA A 30 -29.48 3.67 -1.27
C ALA A 30 -30.26 3.38 0.03
N PHE A 31 -31.60 3.32 -0.07
CA PHE A 31 -32.49 3.12 1.08
C PHE A 31 -32.39 1.71 1.67
N LEU A 32 -32.44 0.67 0.85
CA LEU A 32 -32.32 -0.72 1.31
C LEU A 32 -30.90 -1.05 1.80
N GLY A 33 -29.87 -0.51 1.14
CA GLY A 33 -28.48 -0.69 1.55
C GLY A 33 -28.22 -0.09 2.92
N ALA A 34 -28.70 1.13 3.16
CA ALA A 34 -28.61 1.78 4.47
C ALA A 34 -29.36 0.99 5.55
N LEU A 35 -30.59 0.53 5.26
CA LEU A 35 -31.36 -0.29 6.20
C LEU A 35 -30.66 -1.61 6.55
N ILE A 36 -30.16 -2.36 5.57
CA ILE A 36 -29.48 -3.65 5.80
C ILE A 36 -28.21 -3.45 6.65
N VAL A 37 -27.43 -2.40 6.34
CA VAL A 37 -26.19 -2.09 7.08
C VAL A 37 -26.51 -1.62 8.49
N GLY A 38 -27.47 -0.70 8.66
CA GLY A 38 -27.89 -0.18 9.95
C GLY A 38 -28.47 -1.27 10.85
N MET A 39 -29.37 -2.12 10.32
CA MET A 39 -29.95 -3.25 11.07
C MET A 39 -28.89 -4.29 11.49
N ARG A 40 -27.78 -4.41 10.75
CA ARG A 40 -26.70 -5.36 11.07
C ARG A 40 -25.70 -4.82 12.08
N LEU A 41 -25.39 -3.53 12.05
CA LEU A 41 -24.32 -2.92 12.83
C LEU A 41 -24.83 -2.14 14.04
N HIS A 42 -25.95 -1.41 13.89
CA HIS A 42 -26.41 -0.42 14.86
C HIS A 42 -27.89 -0.59 15.25
N TYR A 43 -28.44 -1.81 15.18
CA TYR A 43 -29.87 -2.11 15.42
C TYR A 43 -30.48 -1.36 16.61
N HIS A 44 -29.99 -1.59 17.83
CA HIS A 44 -30.55 -0.98 19.04
C HIS A 44 -30.48 0.55 19.07
N LYS A 45 -29.53 1.15 18.33
CA LYS A 45 -29.34 2.60 18.28
C LYS A 45 -30.29 3.26 17.28
N ILE A 46 -30.53 2.63 16.13
CA ILE A 46 -31.39 3.20 15.08
C ILE A 46 -32.89 3.00 15.36
N VAL A 47 -33.26 2.05 16.22
CA VAL A 47 -34.67 1.86 16.65
C VAL A 47 -35.05 2.71 17.87
N GLN A 48 -34.07 3.40 18.47
CA GLN A 48 -34.30 4.21 19.66
C GLN A 48 -34.88 5.58 19.25
N ASN A 49 -35.96 5.99 19.90
CA ASN A 49 -36.50 7.34 19.79
C ASN A 49 -36.23 8.17 21.07
N GLU A 50 -36.75 9.39 21.13
CA GLU A 50 -36.56 10.31 22.27
C GLU A 50 -37.09 9.80 23.62
N TYR A 51 -38.04 8.86 23.63
CA TYR A 51 -38.76 8.40 24.82
C TYR A 51 -38.62 6.90 25.11
N TYR A 52 -38.50 6.07 24.07
CA TYR A 52 -38.51 4.61 24.14
C TYR A 52 -37.45 4.00 23.20
N GLY A 53 -36.99 2.80 23.55
CA GLY A 53 -36.12 1.97 22.70
C GLY A 53 -36.62 0.54 22.62
N TYR A 54 -35.75 -0.37 22.22
CA TYR A 54 -36.05 -1.80 22.24
C TYR A 54 -36.35 -2.28 23.68
N PRO A 55 -37.41 -3.08 23.92
CA PRO A 55 -38.24 -3.82 22.96
C PRO A 55 -39.53 -3.13 22.48
N GLN A 56 -39.90 -1.97 23.03
CA GLN A 56 -41.14 -1.28 22.67
C GLN A 56 -41.08 -0.73 21.24
N GLU A 57 -39.90 -0.26 20.83
CA GLU A 57 -39.61 0.15 19.45
C GLU A 57 -38.63 -0.83 18.81
N TRP A 58 -38.99 -1.36 17.64
CA TRP A 58 -38.26 -2.47 17.03
C TRP A 58 -38.02 -2.31 15.53
N PHE A 59 -38.54 -1.25 14.90
CA PHE A 59 -38.27 -0.89 13.51
C PHE A 59 -37.85 0.58 13.39
N PRO A 60 -36.74 0.89 12.68
CA PRO A 60 -36.17 2.24 12.64
C PRO A 60 -36.88 3.16 11.63
N SER A 61 -36.91 4.46 11.92
CA SER A 61 -37.35 5.48 10.96
C SER A 61 -36.35 5.65 9.81
N VAL A 62 -36.80 6.25 8.70
CA VAL A 62 -35.95 6.55 7.53
C VAL A 62 -34.83 7.49 7.93
N SER A 63 -35.14 8.59 8.63
CA SER A 63 -34.13 9.58 9.07
C SER A 63 -33.05 8.97 9.98
N ALA A 64 -33.44 8.13 10.95
CA ALA A 64 -32.48 7.48 11.85
C ALA A 64 -31.57 6.49 11.10
N THR A 65 -32.10 5.83 10.07
CA THR A 65 -31.37 4.84 9.27
C THR A 65 -30.32 5.46 8.35
N ILE A 66 -30.55 6.69 7.88
CA ILE A 66 -29.71 7.33 6.85
C ILE A 66 -28.84 8.49 7.36
N GLY A 67 -29.17 9.06 8.52
CA GLY A 67 -28.50 10.26 9.06
C GLY A 67 -27.50 9.98 10.17
N ASP A 68 -27.77 9.02 11.04
CA ASP A 68 -27.19 9.06 12.40
C ASP A 68 -25.77 8.47 12.52
N ARG A 69 -25.41 7.50 11.66
CA ARG A 69 -24.27 6.61 11.94
C ARG A 69 -23.49 6.20 10.69
N TYR A 70 -22.18 6.02 10.89
CA TYR A 70 -21.27 5.40 9.92
C TYR A 70 -21.19 3.88 10.19
N PRO A 71 -21.25 3.02 9.16
CA PRO A 71 -21.13 3.30 7.72
C PRO A 71 -22.45 3.42 6.93
N GLU A 72 -23.63 3.19 7.53
CA GLU A 72 -24.93 3.21 6.83
C GLU A 72 -25.26 4.55 6.18
N ARG A 73 -24.93 5.68 6.83
CA ARG A 73 -25.02 7.03 6.24
C ARG A 73 -24.20 7.15 4.96
N SER A 74 -22.96 6.65 4.97
CA SER A 74 -22.08 6.73 3.79
C SER A 74 -22.59 5.87 2.64
N VAL A 75 -23.20 4.71 2.94
CA VAL A 75 -23.85 3.87 1.92
C VAL A 75 -25.02 4.61 1.28
N PHE A 76 -25.89 5.22 2.08
CA PHE A 76 -27.00 6.03 1.58
C PHE A 76 -26.51 7.19 0.68
N GLN A 77 -25.60 8.02 1.20
CA GLN A 77 -25.09 9.20 0.51
C GLN A 77 -24.37 8.86 -0.80
N LEU A 78 -23.63 7.75 -0.86
CA LEU A 78 -22.97 7.29 -2.07
C LEU A 78 -23.98 6.92 -3.17
N PHE A 79 -24.99 6.12 -2.83
CA PHE A 79 -25.97 5.68 -3.83
C PHE A 79 -26.95 6.80 -4.23
N ILE A 80 -27.26 7.75 -3.34
CA ILE A 80 -27.98 8.97 -3.72
C ILE A 80 -27.12 9.88 -4.63
N ALA A 81 -25.81 9.98 -4.37
CA ALA A 81 -24.89 10.67 -5.29
C ALA A 81 -24.97 10.07 -6.70
N ILE A 82 -24.93 8.74 -6.80
CA ILE A 82 -25.06 8.00 -8.07
C ILE A 82 -26.45 8.24 -8.69
N THR A 83 -27.51 8.33 -7.88
CA THR A 83 -28.89 8.60 -8.32
C THR A 83 -29.04 9.99 -8.93
N SER A 84 -28.24 10.98 -8.52
CA SER A 84 -28.36 12.37 -8.98
C SER A 84 -28.28 12.52 -10.50
N GLY A 85 -27.31 11.86 -11.16
CA GLY A 85 -27.15 11.91 -12.62
C GLY A 85 -28.39 11.39 -13.38
N PRO A 86 -28.82 10.14 -13.14
CA PRO A 86 -30.07 9.61 -13.66
C PRO A 86 -31.30 10.46 -13.31
N ARG A 87 -31.33 11.08 -12.12
CA ARG A 87 -32.45 11.95 -11.70
C ARG A 87 -32.57 13.19 -12.56
N PHE A 88 -31.48 13.94 -12.74
CA PHE A 88 -31.47 15.11 -13.60
C PHE A 88 -31.80 14.75 -15.06
N ALA A 89 -31.27 13.62 -15.54
CA ALA A 89 -31.60 13.11 -16.86
C ALA A 89 -33.09 12.74 -16.99
N LEU A 90 -33.70 12.14 -15.96
CA LEU A 90 -35.13 11.81 -15.93
C LEU A 90 -36.00 13.07 -16.04
N VAL A 91 -35.70 14.11 -15.23
CA VAL A 91 -36.43 15.38 -15.29
C VAL A 91 -36.28 16.04 -16.67
N PHE A 92 -35.08 16.00 -17.25
CA PHE A 92 -34.81 16.55 -18.57
C PHE A 92 -35.53 15.79 -19.70
N LEU A 93 -35.50 14.46 -19.68
CA LEU A 93 -36.22 13.63 -20.65
C LEU A 93 -37.73 13.82 -20.53
N TRP A 94 -38.24 13.96 -19.30
CA TRP A 94 -39.64 14.27 -19.05
C TRP A 94 -40.05 15.63 -19.63
N TYR A 95 -39.19 16.65 -19.49
CA TYR A 95 -39.39 17.94 -20.14
C TYR A 95 -39.42 17.82 -21.67
N ILE A 96 -38.46 17.10 -22.28
CA ILE A 96 -38.43 16.92 -23.74
C ILE A 96 -39.69 16.22 -24.24
N LEU A 97 -40.12 15.15 -23.56
CA LEU A 97 -41.32 14.40 -23.92
C LEU A 97 -42.60 15.26 -23.89
N THR A 98 -42.68 16.21 -22.95
CA THR A 98 -43.90 16.98 -22.69
C THR A 98 -43.87 18.39 -23.27
N ALA A 99 -42.71 18.85 -23.75
CA ALA A 99 -42.53 20.19 -24.34
C ALA A 99 -43.41 20.37 -25.58
N ARG A 100 -44.25 21.39 -25.57
CA ARG A 100 -45.07 21.81 -26.73
C ARG A 100 -44.87 23.30 -27.02
N PRO A 101 -44.87 23.73 -28.30
CA PRO A 101 -44.89 25.14 -28.63
C PRO A 101 -46.15 25.79 -28.01
N ASN A 102 -45.97 26.92 -27.32
CA ASN A 102 -47.01 27.70 -26.61
C ASN A 102 -47.55 27.15 -25.27
N SER A 103 -46.89 26.17 -24.61
CA SER A 103 -47.24 25.75 -23.25
C SER A 103 -46.13 26.06 -22.23
N SER A 104 -46.47 26.72 -21.13
CA SER A 104 -45.56 27.00 -20.00
C SER A 104 -45.56 25.89 -18.94
N LEU A 105 -46.58 25.04 -18.91
CA LEU A 105 -46.75 23.98 -17.90
C LEU A 105 -45.57 22.98 -17.88
N PRO A 106 -45.07 22.45 -19.02
CA PRO A 106 -43.88 21.59 -19.03
C PRO A 106 -42.63 22.26 -18.45
N LYS A 107 -42.45 23.57 -18.69
CA LYS A 107 -41.31 24.34 -18.15
C LYS A 107 -41.42 24.53 -16.64
N PHE A 108 -42.63 24.81 -16.15
CA PHE A 108 -42.91 24.91 -14.72
C PHE A 108 -42.64 23.57 -14.00
N ILE A 109 -43.14 22.46 -14.54
CA ILE A 109 -42.92 21.12 -13.97
C ILE A 109 -41.45 20.70 -14.02
N ALA A 110 -40.73 21.04 -15.09
CA ALA A 110 -39.28 20.84 -15.14
C ALA A 110 -38.57 21.63 -14.01
N GLY A 111 -38.95 22.89 -13.79
CA GLY A 111 -38.47 23.71 -12.67
C GLY A 111 -38.77 23.10 -11.30
N THR A 112 -40.00 22.64 -11.08
CA THR A 112 -40.41 21.93 -9.86
C THR A 112 -39.60 20.64 -9.65
N GLY A 113 -39.37 19.87 -10.71
CA GLY A 113 -38.57 18.63 -10.66
C GLY A 113 -37.10 18.89 -10.32
N LEU A 114 -36.51 19.97 -10.85
CA LEU A 114 -35.15 20.41 -10.51
C LEU A 114 -35.07 20.86 -9.05
N PHE A 115 -36.02 21.69 -8.60
CA PHE A 115 -36.09 22.15 -7.22
C PHE A 115 -36.24 20.98 -6.23
N ARG A 116 -37.12 20.02 -6.54
CA ARG A 116 -37.29 18.78 -5.77
C ARG A 116 -36.01 17.94 -5.76
N THR A 117 -35.27 17.89 -6.86
CA THR A 117 -33.99 17.15 -6.91
C THR A 117 -32.91 17.82 -6.06
N LEU A 118 -32.82 19.15 -6.07
CA LEU A 118 -31.86 19.90 -5.26
C LEU A 118 -32.17 19.81 -3.77
N THR A 119 -33.44 19.97 -3.38
CA THR A 119 -33.89 19.84 -1.99
C THR A 119 -33.69 18.41 -1.46
N CYS A 120 -33.81 17.38 -2.31
CA CYS A 120 -33.45 16.01 -1.98
C CYS A 120 -31.97 15.86 -1.59
N GLY A 121 -31.08 16.46 -2.38
CA GLY A 121 -29.65 16.50 -2.06
C GLY A 121 -29.39 17.27 -0.76
N GLY A 122 -30.13 18.36 -0.53
CA GLY A 122 -30.08 19.16 0.69
C GLY A 122 -30.24 18.32 1.96
N TRP A 123 -31.38 17.64 2.13
CA TRP A 123 -31.62 16.82 3.33
C TRP A 123 -30.80 15.51 3.36
N THR A 124 -30.26 15.05 2.23
CA THR A 124 -29.38 13.86 2.19
C THR A 124 -27.97 14.16 2.71
N TYR A 125 -27.41 15.33 2.40
CA TYR A 125 -26.04 15.69 2.76
C TYR A 125 -25.95 16.55 4.03
N ILE A 126 -27.00 17.33 4.34
CA ILE A 126 -27.18 17.99 5.63
C ILE A 126 -28.11 17.09 6.43
N THR A 127 -27.54 16.20 7.24
CA THR A 127 -28.32 15.21 8.00
C THR A 127 -28.95 15.85 9.24
N SER A 128 -30.00 15.22 9.78
CA SER A 128 -30.65 15.65 11.03
C SER A 128 -29.68 15.71 12.22
N THR A 129 -28.58 14.95 12.19
CA THR A 129 -27.50 15.04 13.19
C THR A 129 -26.51 16.17 12.96
N ASP A 130 -26.35 16.65 11.72
CA ASP A 130 -25.40 17.74 11.43
C ASP A 130 -26.05 19.12 11.66
N ASP A 131 -27.27 19.32 11.16
CA ASP A 131 -28.06 20.54 11.35
C ASP A 131 -29.55 20.23 11.16
N HIS A 132 -30.29 20.20 12.27
CA HIS A 132 -31.69 19.80 12.30
C HIS A 132 -32.61 20.78 11.56
N ASP A 133 -32.33 22.09 11.65
CA ASP A 133 -33.20 23.13 11.08
C ASP A 133 -33.10 23.15 9.55
N TRP A 134 -31.88 23.11 9.00
CA TRP A 134 -31.70 23.04 7.55
C TRP A 134 -32.18 21.72 6.97
N HIS A 135 -31.96 20.59 7.66
CA HIS A 135 -32.48 19.30 7.25
C HIS A 135 -34.01 19.34 7.07
N ASP A 136 -34.74 19.87 8.06
CA ASP A 136 -36.20 19.95 8.02
C ASP A 136 -36.71 20.92 6.96
N ILE A 137 -36.05 22.06 6.75
CA ILE A 137 -36.39 23.01 5.67
C ILE A 137 -36.30 22.31 4.31
N PHE A 138 -35.22 21.55 4.06
CA PHE A 138 -35.05 20.83 2.80
C PHE A 138 -36.05 19.68 2.64
N MET A 139 -36.34 18.94 3.70
CA MET A 139 -37.33 17.86 3.71
C MET A 139 -38.75 18.38 3.45
N ILE A 140 -39.18 19.45 4.14
CA ILE A 140 -40.50 20.06 3.94
C ILE A 140 -40.59 20.65 2.53
N SER A 141 -39.55 21.34 2.06
CA SER A 141 -39.50 21.89 0.70
C SER A 141 -39.65 20.80 -0.36
N TYR A 142 -39.04 19.63 -0.14
CA TYR A 142 -39.17 18.45 -0.99
C TYR A 142 -40.61 17.92 -1.02
N LEU A 143 -41.23 17.74 0.15
CA LEU A 143 -42.61 17.25 0.27
C LEU A 143 -43.62 18.22 -0.36
N VAL A 144 -43.46 19.53 -0.13
CA VAL A 144 -44.31 20.56 -0.75
C VAL A 144 -44.15 20.56 -2.26
N ALA A 145 -42.92 20.45 -2.78
CA ALA A 145 -42.66 20.37 -4.22
C ALA A 145 -43.16 19.07 -4.87
N THR A 146 -43.42 18.01 -4.08
CA THR A 146 -43.92 16.72 -4.57
C THR A 146 -45.34 16.83 -5.09
N LEU A 147 -46.18 17.70 -4.53
CA LEU A 147 -47.56 17.93 -4.98
C LEU A 147 -47.63 18.52 -6.42
N PRO A 148 -47.02 19.69 -6.72
CA PRO A 148 -47.02 20.23 -8.08
C PRO A 148 -46.30 19.30 -9.07
N TRP A 149 -45.23 18.60 -8.67
CA TRP A 149 -44.57 17.61 -9.51
C TRP A 149 -45.52 16.47 -9.91
N THR A 150 -46.22 15.87 -8.94
CA THR A 150 -47.09 14.71 -9.14
C THR A 150 -48.31 15.06 -9.98
N LEU A 151 -48.99 16.17 -9.64
CA LEU A 151 -50.15 16.66 -10.40
C LEU A 151 -49.76 17.08 -11.82
N GLY A 152 -48.60 17.74 -11.96
CA GLY A 152 -48.05 18.12 -13.25
C GLY A 152 -47.70 16.94 -14.14
N CYS A 153 -47.06 15.91 -13.59
CA CYS A 153 -46.74 14.68 -14.32
C CYS A 153 -48.01 13.92 -14.73
N LEU A 154 -49.05 13.90 -13.90
CA LEU A 154 -50.35 13.31 -14.25
C LEU A 154 -51.06 14.10 -15.36
N ALA A 155 -51.03 15.43 -15.30
CA ALA A 155 -51.65 16.31 -16.31
C ALA A 155 -50.94 16.26 -17.67
N LEU A 156 -49.60 16.14 -17.66
CA LEU A 156 -48.77 16.08 -18.87
C LEU A 156 -48.52 14.66 -19.39
N SER A 157 -49.03 13.64 -18.70
CA SER A 157 -48.77 12.24 -19.07
C SER A 157 -49.23 11.96 -20.51
N PRO A 158 -48.39 11.31 -21.34
CA PRO A 158 -48.79 10.85 -22.67
C PRO A 158 -49.97 9.88 -22.60
N ASN A 159 -50.62 9.61 -23.74
CA ASN A 159 -51.77 8.71 -23.85
C ASN A 159 -51.37 7.23 -23.69
N ASN A 160 -50.74 6.89 -22.57
CA ASN A 160 -50.36 5.54 -22.16
C ASN A 160 -51.24 5.13 -20.96
N ARG A 161 -52.26 4.31 -21.23
CA ARG A 161 -53.25 3.87 -20.23
C ARG A 161 -52.61 3.17 -19.03
N GLN A 162 -51.54 2.42 -19.25
CA GLN A 162 -50.85 1.67 -18.21
C GLN A 162 -50.02 2.60 -17.30
N ALA A 163 -49.24 3.53 -17.89
CA ALA A 163 -48.47 4.51 -17.12
C ALA A 163 -49.37 5.42 -16.28
N VAL A 164 -50.48 5.92 -16.85
CA VAL A 164 -51.44 6.76 -16.12
C VAL A 164 -52.12 6.00 -14.98
N LYS A 165 -52.48 4.72 -15.19
CA LYS A 165 -53.06 3.87 -14.13
C LYS A 165 -52.12 3.73 -12.94
N TYR A 166 -50.86 3.37 -13.18
CA TYR A 166 -49.88 3.19 -12.09
C TYR A 166 -49.54 4.51 -11.39
N ARG A 167 -49.40 5.62 -12.13
CA ARG A 167 -49.19 6.95 -11.52
C ARG A 167 -50.35 7.35 -10.60
N LYS A 168 -51.60 7.11 -11.01
CA LYS A 168 -52.78 7.42 -10.17
C LYS A 168 -52.80 6.58 -8.89
N ILE A 169 -52.48 5.28 -9.00
CA ILE A 169 -52.41 4.38 -7.84
C ILE A 169 -51.30 4.83 -6.89
N LEU A 170 -50.09 5.08 -7.39
CA LEU A 170 -48.94 5.47 -6.57
C LEU A 170 -49.09 6.86 -5.96
N ALA A 171 -49.61 7.83 -6.71
CA ALA A 171 -49.94 9.16 -6.19
C ALA A 171 -51.04 9.08 -5.12
N GLY A 172 -52.10 8.30 -5.37
CA GLY A 172 -53.16 8.08 -4.40
C GLY A 172 -52.66 7.39 -3.13
N ALA A 173 -51.79 6.39 -3.26
CA ALA A 173 -51.15 5.71 -2.14
C ALA A 173 -50.21 6.65 -1.36
N PHE A 174 -49.42 7.47 -2.03
CA PHE A 174 -48.53 8.45 -1.40
C PHE A 174 -49.32 9.45 -0.55
N PHE A 175 -50.28 10.16 -1.15
CA PHE A 175 -51.08 11.15 -0.40
C PHE A 175 -52.03 10.51 0.62
N GLY A 176 -52.56 9.31 0.34
CA GLY A 176 -53.37 8.55 1.29
C GLY A 176 -52.59 8.10 2.53
N THR A 177 -51.30 7.78 2.37
CA THR A 177 -50.41 7.36 3.47
C THR A 177 -50.00 8.52 4.38
N LEU A 178 -50.08 9.78 3.92
CA LEU A 178 -49.82 10.94 4.77
C LEU A 178 -50.78 11.05 5.95
N VAL A 179 -52.05 10.63 5.79
CA VAL A 179 -53.06 10.70 6.86
C VAL A 179 -52.70 9.82 8.06
N PRO A 180 -52.47 8.49 7.92
CA PRO A 180 -52.03 7.66 9.02
C PRO A 180 -50.62 8.03 9.52
N LEU A 181 -49.71 8.49 8.64
CA LEU A 181 -48.39 8.98 9.05
C LEU A 181 -48.50 10.12 10.06
N ILE A 182 -49.28 11.16 9.75
CA ILE A 182 -49.48 12.33 10.62
C ILE A 182 -50.14 11.90 11.94
N TYR A 183 -51.15 11.02 11.87
CA TYR A 183 -51.78 10.48 13.06
C TYR A 183 -50.78 9.79 14.00
N TYR A 184 -49.96 8.87 13.48
CA TYR A 184 -48.96 8.16 14.30
C TYR A 184 -47.77 9.03 14.70
N PHE A 185 -47.43 10.06 13.92
CA PHE A 185 -46.48 11.09 14.32
C PHE A 185 -46.95 11.83 15.57
N ILE A 186 -48.23 12.24 15.63
CA ILE A 186 -48.83 12.87 16.81
C ILE A 186 -48.86 11.90 18.00
N GLN A 187 -49.23 10.63 17.77
CA GLN A 187 -49.22 9.61 18.83
C GLN A 187 -47.82 9.38 19.42
N HIS A 188 -46.78 9.43 18.59
CA HIS A 188 -45.40 9.30 19.02
C HIS A 188 -44.88 10.56 19.72
N LYS A 189 -45.02 11.75 19.11
CA LYS A 189 -44.40 12.99 19.59
C LYS A 189 -45.20 13.69 20.70
N VAL A 190 -46.52 13.73 20.58
CA VAL A 190 -47.38 14.46 21.53
C VAL A 190 -47.90 13.52 22.62
N HIS A 191 -48.49 12.39 22.23
CA HIS A 191 -49.11 11.47 23.20
C HIS A 191 -48.14 10.43 23.78
N ARG A 192 -46.90 10.35 23.29
CA ARG A 192 -45.83 9.48 23.80
C ARG A 192 -46.27 8.03 23.99
N VAL A 193 -47.04 7.50 23.05
CA VAL A 193 -47.56 6.12 23.10
C VAL A 193 -46.45 5.13 22.72
N PRO A 194 -46.18 4.09 23.53
CA PRO A 194 -45.15 3.09 23.21
C PRO A 194 -45.52 2.30 21.94
N GLY A 195 -44.56 2.11 21.04
CA GLY A 195 -44.74 1.41 19.77
C GLY A 195 -45.38 2.26 18.65
N ALA A 196 -45.73 3.53 18.92
CA ALA A 196 -46.26 4.44 17.91
C ALA A 196 -45.19 4.87 16.90
N TYR A 197 -43.92 4.96 17.32
CA TYR A 197 -42.81 5.33 16.45
C TYR A 197 -42.51 4.25 15.41
N THR A 198 -42.53 2.97 15.80
CA THR A 198 -42.40 1.84 14.87
C THR A 198 -43.50 1.85 13.81
N LYS A 199 -44.77 2.12 14.21
CA LYS A 199 -45.89 2.23 13.26
C LYS A 199 -45.72 3.43 12.32
N TYR A 200 -45.30 4.57 12.86
CA TYR A 200 -44.94 5.77 12.07
C TYR A 200 -43.85 5.46 11.04
N ALA A 201 -42.77 4.77 11.44
CA ALA A 201 -41.66 4.41 10.57
C ALA A 201 -42.12 3.57 9.37
N PHE A 202 -43.03 2.60 9.54
CA PHE A 202 -43.56 1.83 8.40
C PHE A 202 -44.25 2.70 7.34
N PHE A 203 -45.00 3.72 7.76
CA PHE A 203 -45.63 4.66 6.83
C PHE A 203 -44.61 5.59 6.18
N GLU A 204 -43.56 5.98 6.89
CA GLU A 204 -42.46 6.77 6.34
C GLU A 204 -41.69 6.01 5.26
N TRP A 205 -41.33 4.76 5.52
CA TRP A 205 -40.72 3.86 4.53
C TRP A 205 -41.66 3.61 3.34
N ALA A 206 -42.97 3.49 3.57
CA ALA A 206 -43.95 3.34 2.48
C ALA A 206 -44.00 4.58 1.58
N LEU A 207 -43.90 5.80 2.12
CA LEU A 207 -43.83 7.03 1.32
C LEU A 207 -42.64 7.03 0.38
N VAL A 208 -41.45 6.63 0.87
CA VAL A 208 -40.24 6.49 0.03
C VAL A 208 -40.47 5.51 -1.11
N LEU A 209 -41.08 4.36 -0.83
CA LEU A 209 -41.38 3.35 -1.86
C LEU A 209 -42.34 3.87 -2.93
N PHE A 210 -43.41 4.56 -2.52
CA PHE A 210 -44.38 5.10 -3.48
C PHE A 210 -43.78 6.24 -4.31
N ASP A 211 -42.91 7.05 -3.71
CA ASP A 211 -42.32 8.20 -4.36
C ASP A 211 -41.29 7.82 -5.43
N VAL A 212 -40.34 6.94 -5.08
CA VAL A 212 -39.40 6.36 -6.06
C VAL A 212 -40.17 5.55 -7.11
N GLY A 213 -41.21 4.82 -6.69
CA GLY A 213 -42.10 4.07 -7.57
C GLY A 213 -42.82 4.94 -8.59
N PHE A 214 -43.28 6.13 -8.20
CA PHE A 214 -43.98 7.06 -9.09
C PHE A 214 -43.07 7.50 -10.25
N ASP A 215 -41.82 7.84 -9.94
CA ASP A 215 -40.84 8.22 -10.96
C ASP A 215 -40.36 7.02 -11.77
N ALA A 216 -40.37 5.80 -11.22
CA ALA A 216 -40.06 4.56 -11.96
C ALA A 216 -41.04 4.28 -13.11
N VAL A 217 -42.30 4.73 -13.00
CA VAL A 217 -43.31 4.58 -14.08
C VAL A 217 -42.87 5.24 -15.39
N THR A 218 -41.96 6.23 -15.33
CA THR A 218 -41.37 6.85 -16.54
C THR A 218 -40.68 5.84 -17.46
N VAL A 219 -40.31 4.64 -17.00
CA VAL A 219 -39.77 3.57 -17.84
C VAL A 219 -40.71 3.20 -19.00
N LEU A 220 -42.03 3.26 -18.76
CA LEU A 220 -43.04 2.95 -19.78
C LEU A 220 -43.10 4.04 -20.83
N ASP A 221 -42.92 5.30 -20.44
CA ASP A 221 -42.93 6.43 -21.37
C ASP A 221 -41.59 6.59 -22.10
N PHE A 222 -40.48 6.32 -21.43
CA PHE A 222 -39.14 6.43 -22.00
C PHE A 222 -38.75 5.26 -22.89
N SER A 223 -39.52 4.16 -22.87
CA SER A 223 -39.36 3.05 -23.81
C SER A 223 -39.48 3.48 -25.28
N ALA A 224 -40.23 4.55 -25.54
CA ALA A 224 -40.45 5.14 -26.86
C ALA A 224 -39.36 6.13 -27.31
N PHE A 225 -38.34 6.42 -26.48
CA PHE A 225 -37.25 7.33 -26.82
C PHE A 225 -35.92 6.61 -27.02
N GLU A 226 -35.15 7.10 -27.99
CA GLU A 226 -33.79 6.67 -28.25
C GLU A 226 -32.86 7.90 -28.32
N ILE A 227 -31.79 7.88 -27.53
CA ILE A 227 -30.76 8.91 -27.50
C ILE A 227 -29.62 8.45 -28.41
N VAL A 228 -29.46 9.14 -29.54
CA VAL A 228 -28.46 8.83 -30.56
C VAL A 228 -27.33 9.86 -30.54
N VAL A 229 -26.09 9.43 -30.30
CA VAL A 229 -24.90 10.28 -30.35
C VAL A 229 -24.22 10.08 -31.71
N ARG A 230 -24.14 11.14 -32.52
CA ARG A 230 -23.55 11.12 -33.88
C ARG A 230 -22.22 11.87 -33.94
N ASP A 231 -21.20 11.26 -34.54
CA ASP A 231 -19.93 11.94 -34.82
C ASP A 231 -20.02 12.69 -36.14
N VAL A 232 -20.36 13.98 -36.04
CA VAL A 232 -20.57 14.85 -37.20
C VAL A 232 -19.23 15.23 -37.88
N LYS A 233 -18.08 15.02 -37.23
CA LYS A 233 -16.76 15.48 -37.71
C LYS A 233 -15.73 14.36 -37.94
N GLY A 234 -16.05 13.11 -37.62
CA GLY A 234 -15.18 11.94 -37.85
C GLY A 234 -13.93 11.90 -36.95
N ILE A 235 -13.94 12.61 -35.81
CA ILE A 235 -12.79 12.74 -34.90
C ILE A 235 -12.49 11.40 -34.19
N SER A 236 -13.48 10.51 -34.09
CA SER A 236 -13.34 9.18 -33.51
C SER A 236 -12.34 8.26 -34.24
N ARG A 237 -11.97 8.57 -35.50
CA ARG A 237 -10.90 7.90 -36.24
C ARG A 237 -9.54 8.56 -35.95
N GLY A 238 -9.00 8.35 -34.75
CA GLY A 238 -7.69 8.90 -34.35
C GLY A 238 -6.51 8.46 -35.26
N LYS A 239 -5.49 9.32 -35.40
CA LYS A 239 -4.25 9.03 -36.17
C LYS A 239 -3.51 7.80 -35.62
N ASP A 240 -2.98 7.00 -36.54
CA ASP A 240 -2.29 5.69 -36.38
C ASP A 240 -1.01 5.68 -35.49
N LYS A 241 -1.11 6.00 -34.21
CA LYS A 241 -0.01 5.84 -33.23
C LYS A 241 -0.09 4.47 -32.52
N PRO A 242 1.05 3.81 -32.22
CA PRO A 242 1.08 2.46 -31.61
C PRO A 242 0.37 2.39 -30.25
N VAL A 243 0.44 3.47 -29.45
CA VAL A 243 -0.31 3.59 -28.18
C VAL A 243 -1.82 3.69 -28.45
N GLY A 244 -2.23 4.49 -29.44
CA GLY A 244 -3.64 4.66 -29.83
C GLY A 244 -4.30 3.37 -30.33
N ARG A 245 -3.55 2.53 -31.07
CA ARG A 245 -4.02 1.19 -31.49
C ARG A 245 -4.24 0.23 -30.32
N THR A 246 -3.56 0.43 -29.20
CA THR A 246 -3.70 -0.44 -28.02
C THR A 246 -5.04 -0.18 -27.31
N PHE A 247 -5.47 1.08 -27.22
CA PHE A 247 -6.69 1.48 -26.48
C PHE A 247 -7.92 1.73 -27.36
N GLY A 248 -7.80 1.64 -28.70
CA GLY A 248 -8.84 2.06 -29.65
C GLY A 248 -9.95 1.03 -29.94
N GLU A 249 -9.92 -0.16 -29.33
CA GLU A 249 -10.89 -1.24 -29.58
C GLU A 249 -11.75 -1.50 -28.33
N GLY A 250 -13.00 -1.96 -28.51
CA GLY A 250 -13.97 -2.14 -27.41
C GLY A 250 -13.53 -3.11 -26.31
N PHE A 251 -14.08 -2.97 -25.10
CA PHE A 251 -13.74 -3.78 -23.92
C PHE A 251 -14.46 -5.14 -23.92
N PHE A 252 -13.71 -6.23 -23.75
CA PHE A 252 -14.21 -7.61 -23.70
C PHE A 252 -13.81 -8.30 -22.41
N TRP A 253 -14.79 -8.63 -21.57
CA TRP A 253 -14.60 -9.34 -20.31
C TRP A 253 -13.82 -10.65 -20.45
N ALA A 254 -14.03 -11.39 -21.54
CA ALA A 254 -13.35 -12.68 -21.74
C ALA A 254 -11.84 -12.55 -21.90
N GLU A 255 -11.35 -11.48 -22.55
CA GLU A 255 -9.92 -11.21 -22.75
C GLU A 255 -9.30 -10.60 -21.50
N ALA A 256 -10.02 -9.74 -20.79
CA ALA A 256 -9.62 -9.23 -19.49
C ALA A 256 -9.39 -10.39 -18.49
N ILE A 257 -10.32 -11.36 -18.44
CA ILE A 257 -10.20 -12.55 -17.59
C ILE A 257 -9.02 -13.44 -18.01
N ASP A 258 -8.73 -13.57 -19.32
CA ASP A 258 -7.53 -14.29 -19.79
C ASP A 258 -6.25 -13.61 -19.29
N ALA A 259 -6.15 -12.28 -19.41
CA ALA A 259 -4.99 -11.53 -18.96
C ALA A 259 -4.80 -11.63 -17.44
N VAL A 260 -5.88 -11.51 -16.65
CA VAL A 260 -5.83 -11.67 -15.19
C VAL A 260 -5.36 -13.07 -14.80
N ALA A 261 -5.90 -14.12 -15.44
CA ALA A 261 -5.49 -15.50 -15.18
C ALA A 261 -4.00 -15.73 -15.50
N ASP A 262 -3.50 -15.17 -16.60
CA ASP A 262 -2.10 -15.27 -16.98
C ASP A 262 -1.17 -14.58 -15.97
N VAL A 263 -1.51 -13.34 -15.57
CA VAL A 263 -0.74 -12.58 -14.56
C VAL A 263 -0.75 -13.31 -13.22
N TYR A 264 -1.89 -13.90 -12.85
CA TYR A 264 -2.01 -14.67 -11.61
C TYR A 264 -1.13 -15.92 -11.60
N ASN A 265 -1.04 -16.64 -12.72
CA ASN A 265 -0.09 -17.76 -12.85
C ASN A 265 1.37 -17.29 -12.70
N GLY A 266 1.70 -16.09 -13.22
CA GLY A 266 3.01 -15.46 -13.02
C GLY A 266 3.27 -15.11 -11.55
N PHE A 267 2.27 -14.56 -10.85
CA PHE A 267 2.33 -14.27 -9.42
C PHE A 267 2.60 -15.53 -8.59
N VAL A 268 1.91 -16.64 -8.89
CA VAL A 268 2.12 -17.93 -8.23
C VAL A 268 3.54 -18.45 -8.48
N PHE A 269 4.05 -18.36 -9.71
CA PHE A 269 5.43 -18.75 -10.04
C PHE A 269 6.46 -18.04 -9.16
N TRP A 270 6.41 -16.70 -9.10
CA TRP A 270 7.36 -15.91 -8.32
C TRP A 270 7.23 -16.13 -6.81
N SER A 271 6.01 -16.33 -6.33
CA SER A 271 5.75 -16.62 -4.92
C SER A 271 6.32 -17.96 -4.50
N ILE A 272 6.17 -19.00 -5.33
CA ILE A 272 6.71 -20.34 -5.08
C ILE A 272 8.24 -20.33 -5.19
N LEU A 273 8.79 -19.70 -6.24
CA LEU A 273 10.24 -19.61 -6.45
C LEU A 273 10.93 -18.94 -5.25
N THR A 274 10.41 -17.78 -4.82
CA THR A 274 10.97 -17.02 -3.68
C THR A 274 10.79 -17.75 -2.34
N SER A 275 9.83 -18.66 -2.24
CA SER A 275 9.65 -19.45 -1.01
C SER A 275 10.70 -20.54 -0.80
N LEU A 276 11.37 -20.99 -1.86
CA LEU A 276 12.37 -22.05 -1.75
C LEU A 276 13.54 -21.63 -0.88
N GLY A 277 14.07 -20.42 -1.06
CA GLY A 277 15.16 -19.88 -0.24
C GLY A 277 14.78 -19.84 1.25
N VAL A 278 13.56 -19.37 1.55
CA VAL A 278 13.02 -19.29 2.92
C VAL A 278 12.96 -20.68 3.58
N LEU A 279 12.57 -21.72 2.83
CA LEU A 279 12.48 -23.08 3.36
C LEU A 279 13.83 -23.79 3.45
N VAL A 280 14.70 -23.63 2.46
CA VAL A 280 16.02 -24.25 2.45
C VAL A 280 16.88 -23.68 3.59
N TRP A 281 16.79 -22.36 3.83
CA TRP A 281 17.59 -21.69 4.86
C TRP A 281 17.34 -22.20 6.29
N TYR A 282 16.19 -22.83 6.54
CA TYR A 282 15.90 -23.49 7.81
C TYR A 282 16.92 -24.57 8.18
N PHE A 283 17.40 -25.36 7.22
CA PHE A 283 18.22 -26.54 7.50
C PHE A 283 19.67 -26.22 7.89
N PRO A 284 20.39 -25.34 7.17
CA PRO A 284 21.72 -24.91 7.61
C PRO A 284 21.71 -24.29 9.01
N LEU A 285 20.69 -23.49 9.33
CA LEU A 285 20.54 -22.88 10.65
C LEU A 285 20.18 -23.89 11.73
N TRP A 286 19.36 -24.89 11.40
CA TRP A 286 18.93 -25.89 12.38
C TRP A 286 20.03 -26.92 12.69
N HIS A 287 20.72 -27.37 11.64
CA HIS A 287 21.80 -28.35 11.74
C HIS A 287 23.17 -27.72 11.97
N MET A 288 23.26 -26.39 11.95
CA MET A 288 24.50 -25.64 12.17
C MET A 288 25.61 -26.10 11.21
N GLY A 289 25.25 -26.30 9.94
CA GLY A 289 26.13 -26.84 8.90
C GLY A 289 25.34 -27.35 7.68
N ILE A 290 26.06 -27.77 6.63
CA ILE A 290 25.44 -28.31 5.42
C ILE A 290 24.81 -29.67 5.74
N SER A 291 23.49 -29.75 5.64
CA SER A 291 22.69 -30.92 6.00
C SER A 291 22.42 -31.88 4.84
N GLY A 292 22.69 -31.45 3.61
CA GLY A 292 22.35 -32.15 2.36
C GLY A 292 21.00 -31.70 1.77
N TYR A 293 20.09 -31.16 2.58
CA TYR A 293 18.81 -30.62 2.09
C TYR A 293 18.99 -29.38 1.20
N GLU A 294 20.13 -28.71 1.27
CA GLU A 294 20.48 -27.54 0.46
C GLU A 294 20.54 -27.86 -1.04
N VAL A 295 20.75 -29.13 -1.41
CA VAL A 295 20.70 -29.61 -2.80
C VAL A 295 19.35 -29.31 -3.46
N PHE A 296 18.27 -29.12 -2.69
CA PHE A 296 16.95 -28.76 -3.24
C PHE A 296 16.91 -27.42 -3.98
N VAL A 297 17.91 -26.54 -3.81
CA VAL A 297 18.07 -25.35 -4.67
C VAL A 297 18.15 -25.75 -6.16
N MET A 298 18.64 -26.95 -6.47
CA MET A 298 18.71 -27.51 -7.83
C MET A 298 17.36 -27.86 -8.45
N ALA A 299 16.25 -27.77 -7.71
CA ALA A 299 14.91 -28.00 -8.25
C ALA A 299 14.56 -27.09 -9.45
N SER A 300 15.08 -25.86 -9.47
CA SER A 300 14.87 -24.88 -10.55
C SER A 300 15.44 -25.32 -11.91
N VAL A 301 16.36 -26.28 -11.92
CA VAL A 301 17.14 -26.76 -13.08
C VAL A 301 16.37 -27.80 -13.92
N SER A 302 15.10 -28.05 -13.57
CA SER A 302 14.20 -28.99 -14.26
C SER A 302 14.05 -28.81 -15.79
N PRO A 303 14.27 -27.64 -16.43
CA PRO A 303 14.19 -27.53 -17.89
C PRO A 303 15.20 -28.38 -18.65
N PHE A 304 16.26 -28.91 -18.03
CA PHE A 304 17.10 -29.92 -18.67
C PHE A 304 16.32 -31.17 -19.09
N LEU A 305 15.19 -31.50 -18.45
CA LEU A 305 14.33 -32.60 -18.86
C LEU A 305 13.76 -32.39 -20.27
N LEU A 306 13.65 -31.14 -20.74
CA LEU A 306 13.24 -30.81 -22.11
C LEU A 306 14.32 -31.16 -23.16
N SER A 307 15.49 -31.66 -22.76
CA SER A 307 16.49 -32.23 -23.68
C SER A 307 15.99 -33.55 -24.28
N ILE A 308 15.19 -34.30 -23.54
CA ILE A 308 14.63 -35.59 -23.95
C ILE A 308 13.47 -35.30 -24.92
N PRO A 309 13.56 -35.67 -26.21
CA PRO A 309 12.55 -35.29 -27.21
C PRO A 309 11.13 -35.76 -26.88
N GLY A 310 10.99 -37.00 -26.39
CA GLY A 310 9.69 -37.56 -25.99
C GLY A 310 9.07 -36.83 -24.79
N PHE A 311 9.88 -36.54 -23.77
CA PHE A 311 9.42 -35.77 -22.60
C PHE A 311 9.09 -34.31 -22.97
N ARG A 312 9.90 -33.68 -23.81
CA ARG A 312 9.63 -32.33 -24.34
C ARG A 312 8.30 -32.27 -25.07
N TYR A 313 8.04 -33.24 -25.95
CA TYR A 313 6.76 -33.34 -26.66
C TYR A 313 5.59 -33.49 -25.69
N PHE A 314 5.72 -34.40 -24.72
CA PHE A 314 4.73 -34.60 -23.65
C PHE A 314 4.47 -33.31 -22.87
N ALA A 315 5.51 -32.60 -22.45
CA ALA A 315 5.42 -31.39 -21.62
C ALA A 315 4.74 -30.22 -22.34
N ILE A 316 5.07 -30.00 -23.62
CA ILE A 316 4.47 -28.91 -24.42
C ILE A 316 2.99 -29.20 -24.70
N ARG A 317 2.66 -30.46 -25.01
CA ARG A 317 1.28 -30.86 -25.31
C ARG A 317 0.39 -30.89 -24.06
N ASN A 318 0.96 -31.21 -22.90
CA ASN A 318 0.25 -31.33 -21.63
C ASN A 318 0.64 -30.22 -20.63
N VAL A 319 0.89 -29.00 -21.11
CA VAL A 319 1.38 -27.90 -20.26
C VAL A 319 0.43 -27.57 -19.11
N ARG A 320 -0.88 -27.75 -19.30
CA ARG A 320 -1.91 -27.62 -18.24
C ARG A 320 -1.63 -28.54 -17.07
N PHE A 321 -1.27 -29.79 -17.34
CA PHE A 321 -0.99 -30.77 -16.30
C PHE A 321 0.23 -30.36 -15.47
N ILE A 322 1.30 -29.90 -16.11
CA ILE A 322 2.51 -29.43 -15.43
C ILE A 322 2.23 -28.18 -14.59
N HIS A 323 1.48 -27.21 -15.11
CA HIS A 323 1.03 -26.05 -14.32
C HIS A 323 0.13 -26.42 -13.14
N LEU A 324 -0.71 -27.44 -13.25
CA LEU A 324 -1.50 -27.92 -12.11
C LEU A 324 -0.65 -28.61 -11.06
N LEU A 325 0.33 -29.43 -11.47
CA LEU A 325 1.29 -30.05 -10.55
C LEU A 325 2.12 -29.01 -9.81
N SER A 326 2.45 -27.89 -10.47
CA SER A 326 3.22 -26.83 -9.85
C SER A 326 2.47 -26.12 -8.72
N LEU A 327 1.14 -26.23 -8.63
CA LEU A 327 0.35 -25.64 -7.54
C LEU A 327 0.50 -26.36 -6.19
N SER A 328 1.19 -27.52 -6.13
CA SER A 328 1.39 -28.27 -4.89
C SER A 328 2.09 -27.44 -3.80
N GLY A 329 2.94 -26.48 -4.17
CA GLY A 329 3.64 -25.59 -3.24
C GLY A 329 2.69 -24.74 -2.39
N LEU A 330 1.54 -24.33 -2.95
CA LEU A 330 0.51 -23.58 -2.22
C LEU A 330 -0.24 -24.43 -1.19
N LEU A 331 -0.15 -25.76 -1.28
CA LEU A 331 -0.73 -26.69 -0.30
C LEU A 331 0.27 -27.06 0.79
N ALA A 332 1.56 -26.75 0.60
CA ALA A 332 2.63 -27.14 1.53
C ALA A 332 2.50 -26.48 2.92
N TYR A 333 1.70 -25.42 3.08
CA TYR A 333 1.40 -24.83 4.39
C TYR A 333 0.67 -25.77 5.35
N ARG A 334 0.01 -26.82 4.84
CA ARG A 334 -0.59 -27.87 5.67
C ARG A 334 0.42 -28.88 6.20
N ILE A 335 1.61 -28.94 5.60
CA ILE A 335 2.64 -29.90 5.97
C ILE A 335 3.41 -29.32 7.16
N GLN A 336 3.34 -29.97 8.31
CA GLN A 336 3.97 -29.48 9.54
C GLN A 336 5.47 -29.80 9.62
N ARG A 337 5.89 -30.95 9.08
CA ARG A 337 7.30 -31.36 9.07
C ARG A 337 8.11 -30.55 8.04
N PRO A 338 9.19 -29.87 8.44
CA PRO A 338 9.99 -29.02 7.54
C PRO A 338 10.53 -29.77 6.32
N GLU A 339 10.94 -31.02 6.47
CA GLU A 339 11.54 -31.85 5.42
C GLU A 339 10.55 -32.09 4.28
N TYR A 340 9.35 -32.57 4.63
CA TYR A 340 8.29 -32.83 3.64
C TYR A 340 7.73 -31.54 3.04
N ARG A 341 7.75 -30.44 3.79
CA ARG A 341 7.38 -29.12 3.27
C ARG A 341 8.38 -28.67 2.21
N LEU A 342 9.68 -28.79 2.48
CA LEU A 342 10.75 -28.50 1.52
C LEU A 342 10.62 -29.38 0.27
N PHE A 343 10.40 -30.69 0.42
CA PHE A 343 10.27 -31.59 -0.73
C PHE A 343 9.07 -31.23 -1.61
N THR A 344 7.94 -30.88 -1.00
CA THR A 344 6.72 -30.48 -1.73
C THR A 344 6.93 -29.18 -2.49
N VAL A 345 7.61 -28.21 -1.89
CA VAL A 345 7.94 -26.93 -2.54
C VAL A 345 9.03 -27.10 -3.58
N GLY A 346 10.04 -27.94 -3.35
CA GLY A 346 11.04 -28.32 -4.34
C GLY A 346 10.41 -28.94 -5.58
N PHE A 347 9.49 -29.89 -5.41
CA PHE A 347 8.72 -30.45 -6.53
C PHE A 347 7.91 -29.36 -7.26
N SER A 348 7.25 -28.48 -6.51
CA SER A 348 6.46 -27.37 -7.05
C SER A 348 7.31 -26.38 -7.85
N VAL A 349 8.52 -26.04 -7.39
CA VAL A 349 9.50 -25.22 -8.11
C VAL A 349 9.97 -25.94 -9.36
N ALA A 350 10.30 -27.23 -9.28
CA ALA A 350 10.70 -28.01 -10.44
C ALA A 350 9.61 -28.04 -11.52
N MET A 351 8.34 -28.25 -11.15
CA MET A 351 7.23 -28.22 -12.11
C MET A 351 7.00 -26.80 -12.65
N SER A 352 7.13 -25.77 -11.82
CA SER A 352 7.00 -24.36 -12.22
C SER A 352 8.07 -23.94 -13.24
N CYS A 353 9.34 -24.22 -12.92
CA CYS A 353 10.48 -23.95 -13.79
C CYS A 353 10.44 -24.78 -15.07
N LEU A 354 9.74 -25.92 -15.11
CA LEU A 354 9.50 -26.68 -16.33
C LEU A 354 8.34 -26.11 -17.16
N ALA A 355 7.25 -25.71 -16.50
CA ALA A 355 6.01 -25.29 -17.16
C ALA A 355 6.17 -23.98 -17.96
N TRP A 356 6.89 -22.99 -17.42
CA TRP A 356 7.08 -21.69 -18.08
C TRP A 356 7.93 -21.78 -19.36
N PRO A 357 9.14 -22.36 -19.35
CA PRO A 357 9.90 -22.65 -20.56
C PRO A 357 9.14 -23.51 -21.57
N ALA A 358 8.39 -24.54 -21.13
CA ALA A 358 7.57 -25.33 -22.03
C ALA A 358 6.45 -24.50 -22.69
N THR A 359 5.84 -23.57 -21.95
CA THR A 359 4.83 -22.63 -22.46
C THR A 359 5.45 -21.68 -23.49
N TRP A 360 6.54 -20.99 -23.15
CA TRP A 360 7.22 -20.05 -24.05
C TRP A 360 7.77 -20.74 -25.30
N TYR A 361 8.38 -21.91 -25.14
CA TYR A 361 8.90 -22.67 -26.26
C TYR A 361 7.79 -23.22 -27.15
N GLY A 362 6.66 -23.65 -26.58
CA GLY A 362 5.48 -24.10 -27.34
C GLY A 362 4.81 -22.99 -28.13
N GLU A 363 4.79 -21.76 -27.60
CA GLU A 363 4.16 -20.59 -28.23
C GLU A 363 5.12 -19.77 -29.11
N ARG A 364 6.37 -20.21 -29.32
CA ARG A 364 7.40 -19.50 -30.11
C ARG A 364 6.99 -19.16 -31.56
N SER A 365 6.04 -19.93 -32.12
CA SER A 365 5.49 -19.70 -33.47
C SER A 365 4.45 -18.58 -33.51
N GLN A 366 3.96 -18.12 -32.35
CA GLN A 366 2.91 -17.11 -32.21
C GLN A 366 3.43 -15.92 -31.38
N PRO A 367 4.14 -14.96 -32.01
CA PRO A 367 4.80 -13.86 -31.30
C PRO A 367 3.88 -13.06 -30.36
N ALA A 368 2.62 -12.84 -30.74
CA ALA A 368 1.67 -12.08 -29.91
C ALA A 368 1.28 -12.81 -28.62
N ARG A 369 1.16 -14.14 -28.66
CA ARG A 369 0.87 -14.94 -27.45
C ARG A 369 2.09 -15.03 -26.56
N LEU A 370 3.25 -15.32 -27.15
CA LEU A 370 4.53 -15.31 -26.43
C LEU A 370 4.74 -13.98 -25.70
N GLU A 371 4.55 -12.85 -26.38
CA GLU A 371 4.64 -11.53 -25.75
C GLU A 371 3.70 -11.39 -24.56
N SER A 372 2.44 -11.82 -24.71
CA SER A 372 1.44 -11.79 -23.64
C SER A 372 1.85 -12.66 -22.43
N ARG A 373 2.45 -13.85 -22.67
CA ARG A 373 2.97 -14.71 -21.59
C ARG A 373 4.15 -14.10 -20.86
N VAL A 374 5.05 -13.45 -21.59
CA VAL A 374 6.22 -12.80 -20.98
C VAL A 374 5.81 -11.56 -20.19
N LEU A 375 4.86 -10.78 -20.71
CA LEU A 375 4.21 -9.69 -19.98
C LEU A 375 3.54 -10.18 -18.70
N ALA A 376 2.77 -11.26 -18.79
CA ALA A 376 2.10 -11.86 -17.65
C ALA A 376 3.09 -12.33 -16.57
N TRP A 377 4.20 -12.95 -16.98
CA TRP A 377 5.27 -13.38 -16.07
C TRP A 377 5.95 -12.19 -15.36
N GLY A 378 6.25 -11.11 -16.09
CA GLY A 378 6.81 -9.88 -15.52
C GLY A 378 5.84 -9.14 -14.59
N LEU A 379 4.56 -9.05 -14.96
CA LEU A 379 3.51 -8.50 -14.11
C LEU A 379 3.24 -9.37 -12.88
N GLY A 380 3.46 -10.68 -12.99
CA GLY A 380 3.43 -11.60 -11.85
C GLY A 380 4.50 -11.28 -10.80
N LEU A 381 5.71 -10.91 -11.21
CA LEU A 381 6.76 -10.43 -10.29
C LEU A 381 6.33 -9.15 -9.59
N LEU A 382 5.83 -8.17 -10.37
CA LEU A 382 5.27 -6.91 -9.84
C LEU A 382 4.16 -7.19 -8.82
N MET A 383 3.21 -8.07 -9.14
CA MET A 383 2.13 -8.46 -8.22
C MET A 383 2.68 -9.13 -6.96
N SER A 384 3.71 -9.98 -7.06
CA SER A 384 4.38 -10.60 -5.90
C SER A 384 5.06 -9.55 -5.03
N SER A 385 5.74 -8.58 -5.64
CA SER A 385 6.39 -7.47 -4.92
C SER A 385 5.37 -6.55 -4.25
N VAL A 386 4.25 -6.22 -4.92
CA VAL A 386 3.13 -5.46 -4.34
C VAL A 386 2.47 -6.22 -3.17
N ALA A 387 2.29 -7.54 -3.30
CA ALA A 387 1.72 -8.37 -2.22
C ALA A 387 2.62 -8.35 -0.98
N LYS A 388 3.93 -8.49 -1.15
CA LYS A 388 4.91 -8.33 -0.06
C LYS A 388 4.95 -6.92 0.50
N PHE A 389 4.88 -5.91 -0.36
CA PHE A 389 4.80 -4.51 0.06
C PHE A 389 3.54 -4.22 0.89
N GLY A 390 2.42 -4.89 0.60
CA GLY A 390 1.22 -4.84 1.43
C GLY A 390 1.35 -5.59 2.76
N ALA A 391 2.02 -6.74 2.75
CA ALA A 391 2.10 -7.68 3.87
C ALA A 391 3.47 -7.66 4.59
N GLN A 392 4.05 -6.47 4.80
CA GLN A 392 5.27 -6.30 5.61
C GLN A 392 6.41 -7.24 5.15
N THR A 393 6.71 -7.24 3.85
CA THR A 393 7.73 -8.06 3.15
C THR A 393 7.48 -9.58 3.15
N ASN A 394 6.44 -10.06 3.84
CA ASN A 394 5.97 -11.44 3.73
C ASN A 394 5.09 -11.62 2.50
N ASN A 395 5.27 -12.72 1.77
CA ASN A 395 4.32 -13.07 0.72
C ASN A 395 3.15 -13.87 1.36
N PRO A 396 1.89 -13.42 1.25
CA PRO A 396 0.76 -14.05 1.92
C PRO A 396 0.45 -15.47 1.45
N ILE A 397 1.03 -15.90 0.32
CA ILE A 397 0.85 -17.24 -0.25
C ILE A 397 2.11 -18.11 -0.14
N TRP A 398 3.08 -17.69 0.69
CA TRP A 398 4.20 -18.56 1.03
C TRP A 398 3.73 -19.80 1.82
N PRO A 399 4.42 -20.94 1.65
CA PRO A 399 4.12 -22.19 2.33
C PRO A 399 4.35 -22.13 3.86
N ILE A 400 5.04 -21.11 4.36
CA ILE A 400 5.19 -20.87 5.80
C ILE A 400 4.03 -20.04 6.40
N MET A 401 3.17 -19.46 5.54
CA MET A 401 2.05 -18.63 5.98
C MET A 401 0.80 -19.49 6.23
N HIS A 402 -0.03 -19.08 7.17
CA HIS A 402 -1.29 -19.72 7.55
C HIS A 402 -2.27 -18.66 8.09
N PRO A 403 -3.57 -18.95 8.22
CA PRO A 403 -4.55 -17.94 8.64
C PRO A 403 -4.19 -17.19 9.93
N GLY A 404 -3.55 -17.87 10.90
CA GLY A 404 -3.11 -17.24 12.15
C GLY A 404 -1.94 -16.25 12.04
N ASN A 405 -1.20 -16.20 10.93
CA ASN A 405 -0.07 -15.26 10.72
C ASN A 405 -0.24 -14.43 9.43
N GLY A 406 -1.47 -14.32 8.91
CA GLY A 406 -1.79 -13.53 7.72
C GLY A 406 -1.73 -14.28 6.38
N GLY A 407 -1.66 -15.62 6.39
CA GLY A 407 -1.58 -16.44 5.17
C GLY A 407 -2.93 -16.66 4.45
N TRP A 408 -2.91 -16.52 3.11
CA TRP A 408 -4.09 -16.61 2.21
C TRP A 408 -4.02 -17.83 1.26
N ASN A 409 -3.24 -18.84 1.62
CA ASN A 409 -2.94 -20.02 0.80
C ASN A 409 -4.17 -20.75 0.23
N LYS A 410 -5.25 -20.90 1.00
CA LYS A 410 -6.48 -21.58 0.54
C LYS A 410 -7.13 -20.85 -0.63
N THR A 411 -7.40 -19.55 -0.45
CA THR A 411 -8.02 -18.70 -1.47
C THR A 411 -7.11 -18.63 -2.69
N ALA A 412 -5.81 -18.49 -2.47
CA ALA A 412 -4.83 -18.43 -3.54
C ALA A 412 -4.78 -19.72 -4.36
N PHE A 413 -4.85 -20.89 -3.72
CA PHE A 413 -4.90 -22.17 -4.42
C PHE A 413 -6.13 -22.30 -5.32
N VAL A 414 -7.32 -21.93 -4.83
CA VAL A 414 -8.56 -21.98 -5.64
C VAL A 414 -8.45 -21.06 -6.86
N LEU A 415 -7.98 -19.82 -6.66
CA LEU A 415 -7.76 -18.87 -7.76
C LEU A 415 -6.69 -19.36 -8.73
N ALA A 416 -5.63 -20.02 -8.24
CA ALA A 416 -4.57 -20.58 -9.08
C ALA A 416 -5.09 -21.72 -9.97
N VAL A 417 -5.91 -22.63 -9.43
CA VAL A 417 -6.53 -23.70 -10.22
C VAL A 417 -7.41 -23.11 -11.34
N LEU A 418 -8.26 -22.14 -11.01
CA LEU A 418 -9.11 -21.46 -12.00
C LEU A 418 -8.25 -20.73 -13.06
N SER A 419 -7.17 -20.08 -12.63
CA SER A 419 -6.25 -19.34 -13.50
C SER A 419 -5.50 -20.28 -14.45
N VAL A 420 -5.02 -21.43 -13.99
CA VAL A 420 -4.36 -22.43 -14.85
C VAL A 420 -5.34 -23.00 -15.87
N ILE A 421 -6.55 -23.37 -15.45
CA ILE A 421 -7.59 -23.89 -16.36
C ILE A 421 -7.94 -22.84 -17.44
N ARG A 422 -8.07 -21.58 -17.03
CA ARG A 422 -8.38 -20.48 -17.95
C ARG A 422 -7.23 -20.18 -18.92
N SER A 423 -6.01 -20.07 -18.41
CA SER A 423 -4.81 -19.68 -19.15
C SER A 423 -4.36 -20.73 -20.18
N THR A 424 -4.63 -22.01 -19.90
CA THR A 424 -4.22 -23.15 -20.74
C THR A 424 -5.35 -23.71 -21.62
N ARG A 425 -6.50 -23.03 -21.70
CA ARG A 425 -7.67 -23.47 -22.50
C ARG A 425 -7.39 -23.55 -24.00
N ARG A 426 -6.47 -22.73 -24.50
CA ARG A 426 -6.08 -22.69 -25.91
C ARG A 426 -4.92 -23.66 -26.11
N VAL A 427 -5.09 -24.64 -26.99
CA VAL A 427 -4.06 -25.66 -27.28
C VAL A 427 -2.78 -24.97 -27.76
N THR A 428 -1.66 -25.29 -27.13
CA THR A 428 -0.31 -24.97 -27.62
C THR A 428 -0.07 -25.81 -28.87
N THR A 429 -0.38 -25.27 -30.06
CA THR A 429 -0.02 -25.92 -31.32
C THR A 429 1.50 -25.93 -31.44
N SER A 430 2.09 -27.13 -31.46
CA SER A 430 3.48 -27.30 -31.89
C SER A 430 3.57 -26.82 -33.32
N GLY A 431 3.96 -25.57 -33.53
CA GLY A 431 4.20 -25.04 -34.86
C GLY A 431 5.36 -25.81 -35.46
N ASP A 432 5.08 -26.49 -36.57
CA ASP A 432 6.06 -27.10 -37.44
C ASP A 432 7.22 -26.14 -37.71
N TYR A 433 8.41 -26.72 -37.72
CA TYR A 433 9.70 -26.19 -38.16
C TYR A 433 9.71 -24.72 -38.61
N PHE A 434 10.23 -23.82 -37.76
CA PHE A 434 10.70 -22.51 -38.23
C PHE A 434 11.93 -22.78 -39.12
N PRO A 435 11.94 -22.36 -40.40
CA PRO A 435 13.11 -22.52 -41.24
C PRO A 435 14.31 -21.82 -40.58
N THR A 436 15.41 -22.55 -40.46
CA THR A 436 16.69 -22.12 -39.87
C THR A 436 17.46 -21.13 -40.74
N THR A 437 16.77 -20.25 -41.47
CA THR A 437 17.38 -19.38 -42.47
C THR A 437 18.02 -18.11 -41.89
N GLY A 438 17.96 -17.91 -40.57
CA GLY A 438 18.57 -16.78 -39.87
C GLY A 438 19.83 -17.13 -39.09
N LYS A 439 20.81 -16.21 -39.04
CA LYS A 439 21.97 -16.29 -38.13
C LYS A 439 21.48 -16.28 -36.69
N LYS A 440 21.68 -17.39 -35.96
CA LYS A 440 21.34 -17.52 -34.55
C LYS A 440 22.52 -17.07 -33.69
N GLY A 441 22.26 -16.33 -32.61
CA GLY A 441 23.25 -16.06 -31.58
C GLY A 441 23.70 -17.35 -30.86
N SER A 442 24.68 -17.24 -29.97
CA SER A 442 25.12 -18.38 -29.18
C SER A 442 24.06 -18.77 -28.15
N SER A 443 23.67 -20.05 -28.14
CA SER A 443 22.70 -20.58 -27.17
C SER A 443 23.23 -20.57 -25.73
N VAL A 444 24.54 -20.69 -25.54
CA VAL A 444 25.20 -20.60 -24.23
C VAL A 444 25.18 -19.16 -23.71
N LEU A 445 25.45 -18.18 -24.57
CA LEU A 445 25.37 -16.77 -24.19
C LEU A 445 23.93 -16.33 -23.89
N ALA A 446 22.95 -16.89 -24.61
CA ALA A 446 21.53 -16.70 -24.28
C ALA A 446 21.16 -17.30 -22.91
N ALA A 447 21.72 -18.48 -22.58
CA ALA A 447 21.55 -19.10 -21.27
C ALA A 447 22.17 -18.28 -20.14
N ALA A 448 23.40 -17.77 -20.34
CA ALA A 448 24.06 -16.84 -19.43
C ALA A 448 23.21 -15.59 -19.17
N GLY A 449 22.70 -14.98 -20.25
CA GLY A 449 21.78 -13.85 -20.19
C GLY A 449 20.54 -14.11 -19.35
N LEU A 450 19.87 -15.24 -19.57
CA LEU A 450 18.71 -15.63 -18.78
C LEU A 450 19.06 -15.91 -17.33
N GLY A 451 20.15 -16.62 -17.05
CA GLY A 451 20.59 -16.90 -15.68
C GLY A 451 20.86 -15.63 -14.87
N GLY A 452 21.61 -14.69 -15.45
CA GLY A 452 21.87 -13.38 -14.86
C GLY A 452 20.60 -12.54 -14.68
N LEU A 453 19.70 -12.54 -15.67
CA LEU A 453 18.42 -11.83 -15.58
C LEU A 453 17.52 -12.39 -14.48
N PHE A 454 17.30 -13.70 -14.44
CA PHE A 454 16.48 -14.34 -13.42
C PHE A 454 17.06 -14.10 -12.03
N PHE A 455 18.40 -14.16 -11.89
CA PHE A 455 19.07 -13.87 -10.63
C PHE A 455 18.82 -12.42 -10.20
N ALA A 456 19.10 -11.45 -11.07
CA ALA A 456 18.93 -10.02 -10.74
C ALA A 456 17.48 -9.65 -10.42
N MET A 457 16.50 -10.21 -11.16
CA MET A 457 15.08 -10.00 -10.85
C MET A 457 14.67 -10.68 -9.53
N HIS A 458 15.21 -11.87 -9.25
CA HIS A 458 14.95 -12.58 -8.01
C HIS A 458 15.55 -11.85 -6.80
N SER A 459 16.83 -11.49 -6.86
CA SER A 459 17.55 -10.88 -5.73
C SER A 459 17.14 -9.44 -5.50
N LEU A 460 16.93 -8.62 -6.53
CA LEU A 460 16.72 -7.17 -6.38
C LEU A 460 15.26 -6.74 -6.44
N LEU A 461 14.41 -7.42 -7.23
CA LEU A 461 13.07 -6.94 -7.58
C LEU A 461 11.93 -7.75 -6.95
N SER A 462 12.24 -8.89 -6.32
CA SER A 462 11.23 -9.71 -5.63
C SER A 462 10.75 -9.11 -4.31
N ASP A 463 11.39 -8.05 -3.83
CA ASP A 463 10.91 -7.21 -2.74
C ASP A 463 11.31 -5.73 -3.00
N SER A 464 10.33 -4.84 -2.86
CA SER A 464 10.48 -3.40 -3.10
C SER A 464 11.49 -2.68 -2.20
N SER A 465 11.84 -3.25 -1.04
CA SER A 465 12.80 -2.62 -0.11
C SER A 465 14.24 -3.10 -0.27
N THR A 466 14.51 -4.10 -1.12
CA THR A 466 15.86 -4.71 -1.19
C THR A 466 16.94 -3.71 -1.56
N MET A 467 16.76 -2.99 -2.68
CA MET A 467 17.72 -1.97 -3.11
C MET A 467 17.74 -0.74 -2.18
N ILE A 468 16.67 -0.51 -1.43
CA ILE A 468 16.63 0.54 -0.40
C ILE A 468 17.59 0.19 0.74
N LEU A 469 17.58 -1.08 1.18
CA LEU A 469 18.47 -1.54 2.26
C LEU A 469 19.94 -1.43 1.89
N TRP A 470 20.29 -1.60 0.62
CA TRP A 470 21.69 -1.46 0.14
C TRP A 470 22.24 -0.05 0.28
N VAL A 471 21.37 0.97 0.27
CA VAL A 471 21.76 2.38 0.28
C VAL A 471 21.36 3.10 1.57
N TRP A 472 20.90 2.34 2.57
CA TRP A 472 20.40 2.87 3.82
C TRP A 472 21.50 2.92 4.90
N GLU A 473 21.77 4.10 5.44
CA GLU A 473 22.86 4.31 6.42
C GLU A 473 22.40 4.46 7.89
N GLY A 474 21.11 4.27 8.18
CA GLY A 474 20.56 4.48 9.52
C GLY A 474 20.16 5.93 9.81
N PHE A 475 20.25 6.35 11.07
CA PHE A 475 19.80 7.66 11.54
C PHE A 475 20.96 8.68 11.58
N PRO A 476 20.75 9.99 11.25
CA PRO A 476 19.51 10.60 10.78
C PRO A 476 19.12 10.13 9.39
N ILE A 477 17.81 10.02 9.16
CA ILE A 477 17.25 9.56 7.89
C ILE A 477 17.65 10.52 6.77
N ARG A 478 18.60 10.10 5.92
CA ARG A 478 19.09 10.85 4.74
C ARG A 478 18.70 10.22 3.41
N GLY A 479 18.25 8.97 3.43
CA GLY A 479 17.94 8.18 2.24
C GLY A 479 16.47 7.75 2.17
N PRO A 480 16.13 6.90 1.19
CA PRO A 480 14.80 6.31 1.10
C PRO A 480 14.56 5.30 2.23
N ILE A 481 13.39 5.36 2.86
CA ILE A 481 12.85 4.28 3.71
C ILE A 481 11.95 3.31 2.95
N ALA A 482 11.80 2.08 3.44
CA ALA A 482 11.01 1.01 2.81
C ALA A 482 9.57 1.44 2.44
N VAL A 483 8.86 2.11 3.34
CA VAL A 483 7.56 2.75 3.08
C VAL A 483 7.71 4.24 3.35
N PRO A 484 7.43 5.14 2.39
CA PRO A 484 6.67 4.92 1.16
C PRO A 484 7.49 4.52 -0.07
N HIS A 485 8.82 4.62 0.00
CA HIS A 485 9.65 4.71 -1.21
C HIS A 485 9.81 3.40 -1.98
N GLY A 486 9.47 2.24 -1.39
CA GLY A 486 9.35 0.97 -2.13
C GLY A 486 8.38 1.07 -3.31
N THR A 487 7.39 1.97 -3.24
CA THR A 487 6.50 2.31 -4.36
C THR A 487 7.26 2.78 -5.59
N TYR A 488 8.36 3.53 -5.44
CA TYR A 488 9.16 3.99 -6.57
C TYR A 488 9.86 2.85 -7.30
N THR A 489 10.32 1.83 -6.57
CA THR A 489 10.85 0.60 -7.19
C THR A 489 9.75 -0.12 -7.99
N ILE A 490 8.54 -0.24 -7.44
CA ILE A 490 7.39 -0.85 -8.13
C ILE A 490 6.99 -0.06 -9.39
N ILE A 491 7.00 1.28 -9.33
CA ILE A 491 6.76 2.14 -10.49
C ILE A 491 7.86 1.95 -11.54
N ALA A 492 9.13 1.95 -11.14
CA ALA A 492 10.27 1.72 -12.02
C ALA A 492 10.18 0.36 -12.73
N MET A 493 9.77 -0.70 -12.02
CA MET A 493 9.53 -2.02 -12.61
C MET A 493 8.44 -1.96 -13.70
N GLY A 494 7.35 -1.24 -13.43
CA GLY A 494 6.24 -1.05 -14.38
C GLY A 494 6.65 -0.26 -15.62
N VAL A 495 7.37 0.85 -15.44
CA VAL A 495 7.91 1.67 -16.54
C VAL A 495 8.86 0.85 -17.40
N GLY A 496 9.79 0.10 -16.78
CA GLY A 496 10.71 -0.78 -17.47
C GLY A 496 10.00 -1.83 -18.32
N LEU A 497 9.01 -2.52 -17.76
CA LEU A 497 8.26 -3.54 -18.49
C LEU A 497 7.53 -2.96 -19.70
N MET A 498 6.88 -1.79 -19.56
CA MET A 498 6.21 -1.11 -20.67
C MET A 498 7.20 -0.62 -21.74
N PHE A 499 8.34 -0.09 -21.31
CA PHE A 499 9.40 0.35 -22.21
C PHE A 499 9.94 -0.83 -23.05
N GLY A 500 10.17 -1.99 -22.42
CA GLY A 500 10.58 -3.23 -23.09
C GLY A 500 9.62 -3.71 -24.18
N VAL A 501 8.32 -3.52 -23.97
CA VAL A 501 7.27 -3.96 -24.89
C VAL A 501 7.00 -2.98 -26.02
N PHE A 502 7.04 -1.68 -25.76
CA PHE A 502 6.84 -0.66 -26.79
C PHE A 502 8.11 -0.36 -27.60
N TYR A 503 9.29 -0.49 -26.98
CA TYR A 503 10.58 -0.16 -27.59
C TYR A 503 11.62 -1.29 -27.47
N PRO A 504 11.30 -2.54 -27.88
CA PRO A 504 12.16 -3.71 -27.66
C PRO A 504 13.56 -3.58 -28.29
N ARG A 505 13.68 -2.86 -29.41
CA ARG A 505 14.98 -2.62 -30.05
C ARG A 505 15.91 -1.75 -29.21
N LEU A 506 15.33 -0.76 -28.52
CA LEU A 506 16.09 0.15 -27.67
C LEU A 506 16.46 -0.56 -26.37
N SER A 507 15.54 -1.31 -25.77
CA SER A 507 15.79 -2.10 -24.55
C SER A 507 16.87 -3.18 -24.74
N GLY A 508 16.94 -3.79 -25.93
CA GLY A 508 17.98 -4.76 -26.30
C GLY A 508 19.29 -4.16 -26.83
N SER A 509 19.46 -2.84 -26.78
CA SER A 509 20.65 -2.17 -27.31
C SER A 509 21.80 -2.14 -26.32
N TRP A 510 23.03 -2.04 -26.83
CA TRP A 510 24.22 -1.82 -26.01
C TRP A 510 24.16 -0.51 -25.21
N THR A 511 23.46 0.50 -25.71
CA THR A 511 23.24 1.76 -24.99
C THR A 511 22.37 1.55 -23.75
N ALA A 512 21.24 0.83 -23.88
CA ALA A 512 20.39 0.51 -22.73
C ALA A 512 21.12 -0.36 -21.71
N PHE A 513 21.90 -1.35 -22.17
CA PHE A 513 22.78 -2.13 -21.31
C PHE A 513 23.81 -1.26 -20.58
N GLY A 514 24.47 -0.33 -21.27
CA GLY A 514 25.42 0.60 -20.66
C GLY A 514 24.78 1.46 -19.56
N ILE A 515 23.58 2.00 -19.81
CA ILE A 515 22.82 2.77 -18.80
C ILE A 515 22.45 1.89 -17.60
N GLY A 516 21.99 0.66 -17.83
CA GLY A 516 21.70 -0.31 -16.78
C GLY A 516 22.95 -0.64 -15.93
N SER A 517 24.10 -0.82 -16.58
CA SER A 517 25.39 -1.09 -15.91
C SER A 517 25.89 0.09 -15.09
N ILE A 518 25.69 1.33 -15.57
CA ILE A 518 25.95 2.54 -14.77
C ILE A 518 25.01 2.57 -13.55
N GLY A 519 23.73 2.27 -13.73
CA GLY A 519 22.77 2.16 -12.63
C GLY A 519 23.18 1.13 -11.57
N ALA A 520 23.66 -0.04 -12.01
CA ALA A 520 24.18 -1.08 -11.13
C ALA A 520 25.43 -0.64 -10.36
N ALA A 521 26.37 0.04 -11.02
CA ALA A 521 27.55 0.60 -10.37
C ALA A 521 27.17 1.69 -9.35
N VAL A 522 26.25 2.58 -9.70
CA VAL A 522 25.77 3.64 -8.78
C VAL A 522 25.08 3.05 -7.55
N LEU A 523 24.23 2.02 -7.73
CA LEU A 523 23.58 1.32 -6.61
C LEU A 523 24.60 0.68 -5.65
N THR A 524 25.69 0.15 -6.20
CA THR A 524 26.69 -0.62 -5.44
C THR A 524 27.71 0.28 -4.74
N SER A 525 28.04 1.43 -5.34
CA SER A 525 29.13 2.29 -4.86
C SER A 525 28.69 3.53 -4.09
N TYR A 526 27.39 3.85 -4.08
CA TYR A 526 26.87 5.05 -3.42
C TYR A 526 25.68 4.75 -2.51
N SER A 527 25.55 5.55 -1.46
CA SER A 527 24.48 5.46 -0.48
C SER A 527 23.35 6.47 -0.74
N HIS A 528 22.33 6.42 0.12
CA HIS A 528 21.19 7.33 0.19
C HIS A 528 20.39 7.41 -1.13
N TRP A 529 19.81 8.58 -1.41
CA TRP A 529 19.02 8.83 -2.61
C TRP A 529 19.81 8.64 -3.90
N PHE A 530 21.09 9.00 -3.94
CA PHE A 530 21.90 8.89 -5.14
C PHE A 530 22.13 7.42 -5.54
N GLY A 531 22.51 6.57 -4.57
CA GLY A 531 22.56 5.12 -4.78
C GLY A 531 21.20 4.55 -5.21
N TYR A 532 20.12 5.03 -4.59
CA TYR A 532 18.76 4.57 -4.94
C TYR A 532 18.36 4.92 -6.37
N TYR A 533 18.74 6.09 -6.90
CA TYR A 533 18.50 6.42 -8.31
C TYR A 533 19.21 5.44 -9.26
N GLY A 534 20.39 4.93 -8.88
CA GLY A 534 21.05 3.82 -9.55
C GLY A 534 20.19 2.55 -9.55
N GLY A 535 19.64 2.19 -8.39
CA GLY A 535 18.73 1.05 -8.25
C GLY A 535 17.44 1.17 -9.07
N LEU A 536 16.82 2.35 -9.10
CA LEU A 536 15.64 2.61 -9.94
C LEU A 536 15.97 2.47 -11.44
N THR A 537 17.13 2.98 -11.87
CA THR A 537 17.61 2.84 -13.25
C THR A 537 17.83 1.37 -13.61
N LEU A 538 18.44 0.60 -12.70
CA LEU A 538 18.64 -0.84 -12.87
C LEU A 538 17.31 -1.59 -12.94
N ALA A 539 16.33 -1.27 -12.09
CA ALA A 539 15.00 -1.88 -12.14
C ALA A 539 14.27 -1.65 -13.46
N VAL A 540 14.33 -0.41 -13.99
CA VAL A 540 13.80 -0.09 -15.33
C VAL A 540 14.49 -0.96 -16.39
N TYR A 541 15.82 -1.04 -16.34
CA TYR A 541 16.59 -1.81 -17.31
C TYR A 541 16.25 -3.31 -17.27
N LEU A 542 16.30 -3.94 -16.10
CA LEU A 542 16.02 -5.38 -15.92
C LEU A 542 14.63 -5.75 -16.42
N MET A 543 13.60 -4.97 -16.07
CA MET A 543 12.24 -5.23 -16.54
C MET A 543 12.09 -4.95 -18.05
N SER A 544 12.83 -3.99 -18.60
CA SER A 544 12.77 -3.67 -20.04
C SER A 544 13.49 -4.68 -20.93
N VAL A 545 14.60 -5.25 -20.47
CA VAL A 545 15.39 -6.21 -21.24
C VAL A 545 14.79 -7.62 -21.16
N SER A 546 13.97 -7.91 -20.15
CA SER A 546 13.33 -9.21 -19.92
C SER A 546 12.55 -9.75 -21.14
N PRO A 547 11.63 -8.99 -21.77
CA PRO A 547 10.93 -9.44 -22.97
C PRO A 547 11.87 -9.75 -24.13
N VAL A 548 12.97 -9.01 -24.26
CA VAL A 548 13.95 -9.15 -25.35
C VAL A 548 14.75 -10.44 -25.19
N LEU A 549 15.28 -10.71 -23.99
CA LEU A 549 16.10 -11.90 -23.73
C LEU A 549 15.27 -13.19 -23.78
N ILE A 550 14.06 -13.18 -23.20
CA ILE A 550 13.18 -14.37 -23.23
C ILE A 550 12.74 -14.67 -24.67
N THR A 551 12.37 -13.65 -25.46
CA THR A 551 12.00 -13.83 -26.87
C THR A 551 13.17 -14.33 -27.71
N SER A 552 14.41 -13.90 -27.42
CA SER A 552 15.59 -14.48 -28.08
C SER A 552 15.82 -15.94 -27.68
N ALA A 553 15.63 -16.26 -26.40
CA ALA A 553 15.96 -17.58 -25.84
C ALA A 553 15.10 -18.72 -26.38
N VAL A 554 13.83 -18.47 -26.72
CA VAL A 554 12.91 -19.50 -27.26
C VAL A 554 13.31 -20.01 -28.65
N HIS A 555 14.18 -19.28 -29.36
CA HIS A 555 14.70 -19.69 -30.67
C HIS A 555 15.85 -20.71 -30.59
N HIS A 556 16.40 -20.94 -29.39
CA HIS A 556 17.41 -21.95 -29.10
C HIS A 556 16.79 -23.23 -28.51
N SER A 557 17.61 -24.25 -28.25
CA SER A 557 17.14 -25.46 -27.56
C SER A 557 16.72 -25.09 -26.14
N PRO A 558 15.51 -25.49 -25.67
CA PRO A 558 15.00 -25.09 -24.36
C PRO A 558 15.84 -25.67 -23.21
N ALA A 559 16.49 -26.82 -23.43
CA ALA A 559 17.41 -27.41 -22.46
C ALA A 559 18.67 -26.58 -22.28
N THR A 560 19.21 -25.99 -23.37
CA THR A 560 20.38 -25.11 -23.25
C THR A 560 19.98 -23.72 -22.79
N SER A 561 18.99 -23.07 -23.41
CA SER A 561 18.65 -21.69 -23.04
C SER A 561 18.05 -21.57 -21.63
N PHE A 562 17.12 -22.45 -21.25
CA PHE A 562 16.49 -22.40 -19.93
C PHE A 562 17.16 -23.34 -18.93
N GLY A 563 17.54 -24.57 -19.31
CA GLY A 563 18.17 -25.53 -18.39
C GLY A 563 19.53 -25.04 -17.87
N LEU A 564 20.47 -24.74 -18.78
CA LEU A 564 21.75 -24.12 -18.40
C LEU A 564 21.54 -22.73 -17.79
N GLY A 565 20.52 -21.97 -18.24
CA GLY A 565 20.17 -20.68 -17.65
C GLY A 565 19.82 -20.77 -16.17
N PHE A 566 18.96 -21.73 -15.77
CA PHE A 566 18.63 -21.98 -14.37
C PHE A 566 19.81 -22.55 -13.57
N LEU A 567 20.71 -23.30 -14.20
CA LEU A 567 21.95 -23.74 -13.57
C LEU A 567 22.87 -22.55 -13.23
N ILE A 568 23.02 -21.61 -14.17
CA ILE A 568 23.78 -20.36 -13.96
C ILE A 568 23.09 -19.50 -12.89
N TYR A 569 21.77 -19.38 -12.92
CA TYR A 569 20.98 -18.72 -11.87
C TYR A 569 21.27 -19.33 -10.49
N ASN A 570 21.29 -20.66 -10.36
CA ASN A 570 21.59 -21.31 -9.09
C ASN A 570 23.03 -21.07 -8.65
N PHE A 571 23.99 -21.08 -9.57
CA PHE A 571 25.37 -20.69 -9.27
C PHE A 571 25.42 -19.26 -8.74
N MET A 572 24.69 -18.32 -9.35
CA MET A 572 24.61 -16.93 -8.86
C MET A 572 23.93 -16.81 -7.50
N VAL A 573 22.89 -17.60 -7.23
CA VAL A 573 22.26 -17.69 -5.90
C VAL A 573 23.26 -18.18 -4.85
N LEU A 574 24.04 -19.23 -5.17
CA LEU A 574 25.08 -19.74 -4.28
C LEU A 574 26.22 -18.75 -4.11
N PHE A 575 26.64 -18.06 -5.17
CA PHE A 575 27.67 -17.04 -5.12
C PHE A 575 27.25 -15.87 -4.23
N HIS A 576 26.00 -15.44 -4.32
CA HIS A 576 25.44 -14.44 -3.42
C HIS A 576 25.44 -14.91 -1.95
N VAL A 577 25.22 -16.19 -1.68
CA VAL A 577 25.35 -16.77 -0.33
C VAL A 577 26.81 -16.83 0.12
N TRP A 578 27.77 -17.15 -0.76
CA TRP A 578 29.20 -17.21 -0.42
C TRP A 578 29.74 -15.89 0.13
N VAL A 579 29.27 -14.76 -0.41
CA VAL A 579 29.69 -13.42 0.01
C VAL A 579 29.31 -13.14 1.47
N VAL A 580 28.16 -13.65 1.93
CA VAL A 580 27.58 -13.31 3.25
C VAL A 580 27.78 -14.44 4.27
N ALA A 581 27.53 -15.70 3.89
CA ALA A 581 27.64 -16.87 4.74
C ALA A 581 29.01 -17.57 4.60
N TYR A 582 30.08 -16.79 4.42
CA TYR A 582 31.42 -17.27 4.06
C TYR A 582 31.99 -18.31 5.04
N ALA A 583 31.59 -18.25 6.32
CA ALA A 583 32.04 -19.18 7.36
C ALA A 583 31.48 -20.61 7.19
N PHE A 584 30.35 -20.76 6.50
CA PHE A 584 29.61 -22.02 6.41
C PHE A 584 29.76 -22.75 5.07
N VAL A 585 30.41 -22.13 4.08
CA VAL A 585 30.46 -22.67 2.72
C VAL A 585 31.90 -22.78 2.20
N PRO A 586 32.29 -23.92 1.59
CA PRO A 586 33.64 -24.08 1.04
C PRO A 586 34.01 -22.98 0.05
N GLY A 587 35.18 -22.36 0.25
CA GLY A 587 35.67 -21.26 -0.59
C GLY A 587 35.05 -19.89 -0.28
N GLY A 588 34.10 -19.80 0.65
CA GLY A 588 33.47 -18.55 1.08
C GLY A 588 34.45 -17.44 1.49
N PRO A 589 35.51 -17.72 2.28
CA PRO A 589 36.46 -16.68 2.68
C PRO A 589 37.16 -15.96 1.52
N LEU A 590 37.23 -16.56 0.33
CA LEU A 590 37.84 -15.95 -0.86
C LEU A 590 36.99 -14.82 -1.47
N VAL A 591 35.69 -14.82 -1.20
CA VAL A 591 34.72 -13.90 -1.81
C VAL A 591 33.91 -13.15 -0.75
N ARG A 592 34.38 -13.15 0.51
CA ARG A 592 33.74 -12.48 1.63
C ARG A 592 33.49 -11.01 1.31
N GLU A 593 32.28 -10.53 1.57
CA GLU A 593 31.84 -9.12 1.42
C GLU A 593 31.95 -8.52 0.00
N HIS A 594 32.34 -9.31 -1.00
CA HIS A 594 32.40 -8.92 -2.41
C HIS A 594 31.04 -8.93 -3.13
N THR A 595 30.09 -8.16 -2.61
CA THR A 595 28.77 -7.96 -3.27
C THR A 595 28.91 -7.29 -4.64
N ASP A 596 29.96 -6.49 -4.81
CA ASP A 596 30.38 -5.88 -6.07
C ASP A 596 30.71 -6.91 -7.14
N TRP A 597 31.37 -8.02 -6.80
CA TRP A 597 31.67 -9.10 -7.74
C TRP A 597 30.42 -9.83 -8.20
N VAL A 598 29.44 -10.00 -7.31
CA VAL A 598 28.14 -10.60 -7.65
C VAL A 598 27.38 -9.71 -8.62
N MET A 599 27.36 -8.39 -8.37
CA MET A 599 26.73 -7.42 -9.26
C MET A 599 27.42 -7.38 -10.63
N LEU A 600 28.76 -7.29 -10.65
CA LEU A 600 29.56 -7.28 -11.87
C LEU A 600 29.30 -8.54 -12.71
N THR A 601 29.36 -9.72 -12.08
CA THR A 601 29.11 -11.00 -12.74
C THR A 601 27.68 -11.05 -13.30
N SER A 602 26.69 -10.58 -12.54
CA SER A 602 25.29 -10.50 -12.99
C SER A 602 25.15 -9.66 -14.27
N MET A 603 25.77 -8.48 -14.31
CA MET A 603 25.72 -7.60 -15.46
C MET A 603 26.50 -8.16 -16.67
N LEU A 604 27.64 -8.81 -16.46
CA LEU A 604 28.38 -9.50 -17.53
C LEU A 604 27.56 -10.63 -18.17
N LEU A 605 26.88 -11.43 -17.34
CA LEU A 605 25.98 -12.48 -17.79
C LEU A 605 24.82 -11.90 -18.62
N ILE A 606 24.16 -10.83 -18.15
CA ILE A 606 23.11 -10.13 -18.90
C ILE A 606 23.65 -9.58 -20.23
N GLY A 607 24.84 -8.99 -20.23
CA GLY A 607 25.53 -8.47 -21.43
C GLY A 607 25.79 -9.57 -22.48
N ALA A 608 26.19 -10.76 -22.05
CA ALA A 608 26.31 -11.94 -22.93
C ALA A 608 24.96 -12.30 -23.59
N GLY A 609 23.87 -12.22 -22.82
CA GLY A 609 22.50 -12.37 -23.33
C GLY A 609 22.14 -11.32 -24.39
N VAL A 610 22.42 -10.06 -24.11
CA VAL A 610 22.16 -8.92 -25.02
C VAL A 610 22.93 -9.09 -26.32
N PHE A 611 24.19 -9.51 -26.28
CA PHE A 611 24.98 -9.82 -27.47
C PHE A 611 24.34 -10.93 -28.31
N SER A 612 23.92 -12.03 -27.68
CA SER A 612 23.26 -13.13 -28.38
C SER A 612 21.91 -12.71 -28.99
N ALA A 613 21.14 -11.88 -28.26
CA ALA A 613 19.87 -11.34 -28.71
C ALA A 613 20.03 -10.35 -29.87
N ALA A 614 21.07 -9.52 -29.87
CA ALA A 614 21.37 -8.59 -30.95
C ALA A 614 21.63 -9.33 -32.28
N ILE A 615 22.32 -10.47 -32.24
CA ILE A 615 22.57 -11.33 -33.41
C ILE A 615 21.28 -12.04 -33.86
N SER A 616 20.52 -12.59 -32.91
CA SER A 616 19.30 -13.35 -33.22
C SER A 616 18.17 -12.46 -33.75
N ASN A 617 18.08 -11.21 -33.29
CA ASN A 617 17.00 -10.27 -33.65
C ASN A 617 17.30 -9.38 -34.86
N SER A 618 18.55 -9.30 -35.34
CA SER A 618 18.97 -8.39 -36.42
C SER A 618 18.50 -8.79 -37.83
N GLN A 619 17.93 -9.99 -38.02
CA GLN A 619 17.44 -10.47 -39.33
C GLN A 619 15.91 -10.52 -39.50
N SER A 620 15.12 -10.04 -38.53
CA SER A 620 13.67 -9.86 -38.72
C SER A 620 13.31 -8.83 -39.83
N THR A 621 14.31 -8.24 -40.48
CA THR A 621 14.22 -7.20 -41.50
C THR A 621 13.93 -7.68 -42.93
N SER A 622 14.00 -8.98 -43.24
CA SER A 622 13.89 -9.46 -44.64
C SER A 622 12.54 -10.01 -45.09
N VAL A 623 11.58 -10.32 -44.21
CA VAL A 623 10.26 -10.82 -44.64
C VAL A 623 9.27 -9.67 -44.74
N ARG A 624 9.35 -8.95 -45.87
CA ARG A 624 8.35 -8.00 -46.35
C ARG A 624 7.12 -8.74 -46.91
N GLY A 625 6.63 -9.75 -46.18
CA GLY A 625 5.43 -10.52 -46.52
C GLY A 625 4.25 -10.01 -45.71
N LYS A 626 3.21 -9.53 -46.43
CA LYS A 626 1.87 -9.15 -45.94
C LYS A 626 1.65 -9.42 -44.44
N ARG A 627 1.89 -8.42 -43.59
CA ARG A 627 1.39 -8.42 -42.21
C ARG A 627 -0.13 -8.46 -42.31
N SER A 628 -0.72 -9.63 -42.07
CA SER A 628 -2.16 -9.72 -41.80
C SER A 628 -2.47 -8.69 -40.73
N VAL A 629 -3.53 -7.91 -40.94
CA VAL A 629 -4.11 -7.01 -39.94
C VAL A 629 -4.52 -7.86 -38.74
N SER A 630 -3.58 -8.09 -37.82
CA SER A 630 -3.82 -8.88 -36.62
C SER A 630 -4.28 -7.95 -35.51
N SER A 631 -5.39 -8.35 -34.88
CA SER A 631 -6.05 -7.87 -33.66
C SER A 631 -5.11 -7.83 -32.43
N ASN A 632 -3.93 -7.21 -32.55
CA ASN A 632 -2.86 -7.26 -31.56
C ASN A 632 -2.92 -6.09 -30.54
N GLY A 633 -3.76 -5.08 -30.77
CA GLY A 633 -3.97 -3.98 -29.81
C GLY A 633 -4.73 -4.43 -28.56
N LYS A 634 -5.78 -5.25 -28.74
CA LYS A 634 -6.72 -5.67 -27.67
C LYS A 634 -6.08 -6.38 -26.50
N SER A 635 -5.29 -7.42 -26.74
CA SER A 635 -4.70 -8.23 -25.65
C SER A 635 -3.77 -7.38 -24.77
N ARG A 636 -3.00 -6.47 -25.40
CA ARG A 636 -2.00 -5.64 -24.72
C ARG A 636 -2.63 -4.63 -23.76
N SER A 637 -3.80 -4.07 -24.08
CA SER A 637 -4.44 -3.06 -23.24
C SER A 637 -4.83 -3.59 -21.86
N TYR A 638 -5.29 -4.85 -21.77
CA TYR A 638 -5.65 -5.44 -20.48
C TYR A 638 -4.43 -5.61 -19.56
N TYR A 639 -3.27 -5.99 -20.08
CA TYR A 639 -2.04 -6.02 -19.28
C TYR A 639 -1.63 -4.63 -18.79
N VAL A 640 -1.87 -3.57 -19.58
CA VAL A 640 -1.66 -2.19 -19.14
C VAL A 640 -2.67 -1.78 -18.07
N TYR A 641 -3.94 -2.18 -18.18
CA TYR A 641 -4.94 -1.92 -17.13
C TYR A 641 -4.57 -2.62 -15.82
N ILE A 642 -4.11 -3.88 -15.89
CA ILE A 642 -3.63 -4.62 -14.71
C ILE A 642 -2.40 -3.91 -14.11
N LEU A 643 -1.46 -3.46 -14.93
CA LEU A 643 -0.32 -2.68 -14.45
C LEU A 643 -0.78 -1.41 -13.72
N ALA A 644 -1.68 -0.63 -14.33
CA ALA A 644 -2.21 0.59 -13.73
C ALA A 644 -2.89 0.31 -12.38
N LEU A 645 -3.66 -0.78 -12.29
CA LEU A 645 -4.27 -1.23 -11.04
C LEU A 645 -3.20 -1.58 -9.98
N LEU A 646 -2.14 -2.30 -10.35
CA LEU A 646 -1.04 -2.64 -9.44
C LEU A 646 -0.29 -1.39 -8.94
N GLN A 647 -0.11 -0.38 -9.80
CA GLN A 647 0.51 0.89 -9.40
C GLN A 647 -0.39 1.72 -8.46
N LEU A 648 -1.70 1.74 -8.71
CA LEU A 648 -2.65 2.38 -7.78
C LEU A 648 -2.68 1.66 -6.43
N LEU A 649 -2.62 0.32 -6.45
CA LEU A 649 -2.56 -0.48 -5.23
C LEU A 649 -1.27 -0.22 -4.44
N SER A 650 -0.11 -0.12 -5.09
CA SER A 650 1.15 0.19 -4.40
C SER A 650 1.12 1.59 -3.77
N ILE A 651 0.62 2.61 -4.49
CA ILE A 651 0.44 3.96 -3.94
C ILE A 651 -0.53 3.95 -2.75
N SER A 652 -1.63 3.20 -2.85
CA SER A 652 -2.61 3.09 -1.75
C SER A 652 -2.01 2.41 -0.52
N ILE A 653 -1.28 1.30 -0.71
CA ILE A 653 -0.55 0.62 0.38
C ILE A 653 0.46 1.56 1.02
N SER A 654 1.19 2.32 0.20
CA SER A 654 2.17 3.29 0.65
C SER A 654 1.55 4.34 1.57
N TYR A 655 0.40 4.89 1.18
CA TYR A 655 -0.36 5.84 2.00
C TYR A 655 -0.86 5.21 3.31
N LEU A 656 -1.45 4.01 3.23
CA LEU A 656 -2.00 3.30 4.39
C LEU A 656 -0.93 2.84 5.39
N ARG A 657 0.28 2.53 4.90
CA ARG A 657 1.41 2.07 5.71
C ARG A 657 2.41 3.17 6.01
N PHE A 658 2.17 4.41 5.59
CA PHE A 658 3.13 5.49 5.79
C PHE A 658 3.35 5.71 7.29
N PRO A 659 4.57 5.47 7.80
CA PRO A 659 4.81 5.64 9.22
C PRO A 659 4.79 7.13 9.55
N THR A 660 4.07 7.50 10.61
CA THR A 660 4.26 8.77 11.30
C THR A 660 5.60 8.66 12.04
N ASN A 661 6.73 8.86 11.34
CA ASN A 661 8.06 8.73 11.94
C ASN A 661 8.31 9.86 12.96
N ASP A 662 7.69 9.78 14.14
CA ASP A 662 7.91 10.66 15.29
C ASP A 662 8.93 10.09 16.29
N TYR A 663 9.38 8.86 16.07
CA TYR A 663 10.37 8.19 16.91
C TYR A 663 11.80 8.68 16.59
N THR A 664 12.48 9.25 17.59
CA THR A 664 13.92 9.52 17.55
C THR A 664 14.66 8.48 18.38
N PRO A 665 15.88 8.05 17.99
CA PRO A 665 16.71 7.24 18.86
C PRO A 665 16.92 7.95 20.20
N TYR A 666 16.77 7.22 21.31
CA TYR A 666 16.91 7.74 22.69
C TYR A 666 18.26 8.46 22.89
N HIS A 667 19.28 8.02 22.17
CA HIS A 667 20.65 8.55 22.15
C HIS A 667 21.06 9.05 20.75
N LYS A 668 20.35 10.07 20.24
CA LYS A 668 20.55 10.64 18.89
C LYS A 668 22.01 11.04 18.60
N ASN A 669 22.72 11.58 19.59
CA ASN A 669 24.07 12.14 19.42
C ASN A 669 25.15 11.06 19.34
N GLU A 670 24.93 9.93 20.00
CA GLU A 670 25.89 8.83 20.11
C GLU A 670 25.87 7.92 18.87
N LYS A 671 24.91 8.15 17.94
CA LYS A 671 24.74 7.40 16.69
C LYS A 671 24.82 5.89 16.86
N LEU A 672 24.28 5.35 17.97
CA LEU A 672 24.24 3.91 18.26
C LEU A 672 23.53 3.05 17.18
N VAL A 673 22.95 3.69 16.15
CA VAL A 673 22.39 3.07 14.95
C VAL A 673 23.00 3.74 13.71
N THR A 674 24.27 3.44 13.42
CA THR A 674 24.94 3.69 12.14
C THR A 674 24.93 2.40 11.32
N ALA A 675 24.73 2.45 9.99
CA ALA A 675 24.83 1.25 9.15
C ALA A 675 26.26 0.74 8.92
N VAL A 676 27.25 1.42 9.48
CA VAL A 676 28.63 0.91 9.56
C VAL A 676 28.83 0.09 10.83
N GLY A 677 27.96 0.28 11.83
CA GLY A 677 28.13 -0.33 13.14
C GLY A 677 27.09 -1.39 13.48
N GLU A 678 27.53 -2.38 14.24
CA GLU A 678 26.67 -3.52 14.57
C GLU A 678 25.62 -3.15 15.61
N LEU A 679 24.38 -3.57 15.31
CA LEU A 679 23.28 -3.48 16.25
C LEU A 679 23.51 -4.44 17.42
N ALA A 680 23.95 -3.90 18.56
CA ALA A 680 24.13 -4.65 19.79
C ALA A 680 22.99 -4.36 20.79
N PRO A 681 21.88 -5.13 20.76
CA PRO A 681 20.76 -4.88 21.66
C PRO A 681 21.15 -5.18 23.12
N ALA A 682 20.81 -4.25 24.01
CA ALA A 682 20.86 -4.43 25.45
C ALA A 682 19.45 -4.33 26.03
N ILE A 683 19.05 -5.31 26.84
CA ILE A 683 17.82 -5.28 27.62
C ILE A 683 18.22 -5.13 29.09
N HIS A 684 17.85 -4.01 29.69
CA HIS A 684 18.00 -3.80 31.13
C HIS A 684 16.64 -3.91 31.81
N ALA A 685 16.51 -4.81 32.78
CA ALA A 685 15.29 -5.03 33.55
C ALA A 685 15.61 -5.16 35.03
N THR A 686 14.81 -4.53 35.89
CA THR A 686 14.86 -4.76 37.34
C THR A 686 13.83 -5.81 37.71
N LEU A 687 14.27 -6.90 38.32
CA LEU A 687 13.44 -8.01 38.76
C LEU A 687 13.27 -7.99 40.28
N ASP A 688 12.04 -8.21 40.76
CA ASP A 688 11.79 -8.51 42.18
C ASP A 688 12.08 -9.99 42.44
N MET A 689 13.18 -10.25 43.14
CA MET A 689 13.66 -11.56 43.50
C MET A 689 13.49 -11.76 45.00
N TYR A 690 12.33 -12.28 45.40
CA TYR A 690 12.00 -12.55 46.81
C TYR A 690 12.07 -11.29 47.71
N GLY A 691 11.66 -10.13 47.20
CA GLY A 691 11.66 -8.85 47.92
C GLY A 691 12.94 -8.02 47.74
N GLU A 692 13.95 -8.53 47.03
CA GLU A 692 15.14 -7.78 46.65
C GLU A 692 15.10 -7.44 45.15
N HIS A 693 15.30 -6.16 44.82
CA HIS A 693 15.35 -5.70 43.44
C HIS A 693 16.75 -5.95 42.84
N VAL A 694 16.82 -6.84 41.85
CA VAL A 694 18.05 -7.21 41.14
C VAL A 694 17.97 -6.72 39.70
N ASP A 695 18.98 -5.96 39.27
CA ASP A 695 19.09 -5.52 37.88
C ASP A 695 19.66 -6.67 37.03
N VAL A 696 19.01 -6.97 35.92
CA VAL A 696 19.46 -7.97 34.94
C VAL A 696 19.65 -7.29 33.61
N VAL A 697 20.86 -7.36 33.09
CA VAL A 697 21.22 -6.85 31.77
C VAL A 697 21.44 -8.05 30.86
N VAL A 698 20.72 -8.12 29.74
CA VAL A 698 20.95 -9.08 28.66
C VAL A 698 21.52 -8.34 27.48
N PHE A 699 22.71 -8.71 27.02
CA PHE A 699 23.42 -7.96 25.98
C PHE A 699 23.99 -8.89 24.90
N HIS A 700 23.80 -8.54 23.64
CA HIS A 700 24.46 -9.22 22.53
C HIS A 700 25.43 -8.25 21.85
N SER A 701 26.73 -8.45 22.05
CA SER A 701 27.77 -7.68 21.34
C SER A 701 27.74 -8.03 19.86
N GLY A 702 28.07 -7.07 19.00
CA GLY A 702 28.22 -7.33 17.58
C GLY A 702 29.32 -8.38 17.27
N GLN A 703 29.16 -9.11 16.17
CA GLN A 703 30.02 -10.20 15.70
C GLN A 703 31.27 -9.72 14.92
N GLU A 704 31.19 -8.55 14.28
CA GLU A 704 32.15 -7.89 13.41
C GLU A 704 33.20 -7.12 14.22
N GLU A 705 34.43 -7.09 13.72
CA GLU A 705 35.59 -6.55 14.42
C GLU A 705 35.77 -5.04 14.17
N ASP A 706 34.71 -4.22 14.23
CA ASP A 706 34.93 -2.77 14.32
C ASP A 706 35.45 -2.44 15.73
N PRO A 707 36.72 -2.01 15.89
CA PRO A 707 37.30 -1.84 17.20
C PRO A 707 36.65 -0.68 17.99
N GLU A 708 36.15 0.32 17.29
CA GLU A 708 35.59 1.53 17.89
C GLU A 708 34.17 1.26 18.42
N ASP A 709 33.34 0.54 17.66
CA ASP A 709 32.02 0.15 18.15
C ASP A 709 32.11 -0.75 19.37
N ARG A 710 33.03 -1.72 19.38
CA ARG A 710 33.23 -2.57 20.57
C ARG A 710 33.71 -1.77 21.77
N ARG A 711 34.57 -0.76 21.55
CA ARG A 711 35.03 0.15 22.61
C ARG A 711 33.83 0.91 23.18
N LEU A 712 33.05 1.59 22.33
CA LEU A 712 31.88 2.37 22.72
C LEU A 712 30.79 1.53 23.41
N GLN A 713 30.48 0.34 22.88
CA GLN A 713 29.53 -0.60 23.50
C GLN A 713 30.00 -1.04 24.89
N SER A 714 31.29 -1.38 25.02
CA SER A 714 31.87 -1.80 26.30
C SER A 714 31.91 -0.67 27.32
N GLU A 715 32.20 0.56 26.90
CA GLU A 715 32.19 1.75 27.76
C GLU A 715 30.78 2.09 28.24
N TYR A 716 29.79 2.04 27.33
CA TYR A 716 28.39 2.27 27.68
C TYR A 716 27.91 1.25 28.72
N LEU A 717 28.13 -0.05 28.48
CA LEU A 717 27.73 -1.06 29.45
C LEU A 717 28.51 -0.98 30.76
N SER A 718 29.81 -0.69 30.70
CA SER A 718 30.61 -0.49 31.92
C SER A 718 30.02 0.61 32.78
N LYS A 719 29.61 1.73 32.16
CA LYS A 719 28.92 2.81 32.85
C LYS A 719 27.53 2.42 33.35
N LEU A 720 26.70 1.79 32.52
CA LEU A 720 25.35 1.34 32.89
C LEU A 720 25.40 0.41 34.11
N MET A 721 26.30 -0.57 34.08
CA MET A 721 26.52 -1.49 35.18
C MET A 721 27.11 -0.76 36.38
N GLY A 722 28.10 0.11 36.17
CA GLY A 722 28.74 0.93 37.21
C GLY A 722 27.78 1.85 37.96
N ASP A 723 26.79 2.43 37.27
CA ASP A 723 25.83 3.40 37.83
C ASP A 723 24.72 2.74 38.67
N SER A 724 24.44 1.45 38.46
CA SER A 724 23.40 0.75 39.24
C SER A 724 23.81 0.57 40.72
N PRO A 725 23.00 1.01 41.69
CA PRO A 725 23.25 0.79 43.12
C PRO A 725 22.80 -0.59 43.61
N ARG A 726 22.13 -1.40 42.77
CA ARG A 726 21.53 -2.68 43.13
C ARG A 726 22.46 -3.86 42.83
N PRO A 727 22.20 -5.05 43.39
CA PRO A 727 22.77 -6.28 42.86
C PRO A 727 22.45 -6.39 41.37
N LEU A 728 23.43 -6.78 40.57
CA LEU A 728 23.30 -6.79 39.11
C LEU A 728 23.91 -8.04 38.50
N ILE A 729 23.26 -8.58 37.47
CA ILE A 729 23.72 -9.72 36.68
C ILE A 729 23.71 -9.35 35.20
N LEU A 730 24.84 -9.54 34.52
CA LEU A 730 24.96 -9.45 33.07
C LEU A 730 24.93 -10.86 32.48
N LEU A 731 24.03 -11.08 31.52
CA LEU A 731 24.03 -12.24 30.63
C LEU A 731 24.36 -11.75 29.25
N SER A 732 25.52 -12.14 28.72
CA SER A 732 25.97 -11.50 27.49
C SER A 732 26.71 -12.42 26.53
N TYR A 733 26.47 -12.20 25.25
CA TYR A 733 27.34 -12.61 24.17
C TYR A 733 28.42 -11.54 23.95
N LEU A 734 29.68 -11.79 24.32
CA LEU A 734 30.81 -10.87 24.17
C LEU A 734 31.87 -11.49 23.26
N VAL A 735 32.25 -10.76 22.20
CA VAL A 735 33.38 -11.18 21.34
C VAL A 735 34.69 -10.66 21.92
N THR A 736 35.08 -11.22 23.07
CA THR A 736 36.34 -10.90 23.77
C THR A 736 36.93 -12.17 24.35
N LYS A 737 38.23 -12.17 24.64
CA LYS A 737 38.88 -13.28 25.35
C LYS A 737 38.98 -12.91 26.84
N PRO A 738 38.82 -13.89 27.76
CA PRO A 738 39.02 -13.63 29.18
C PRO A 738 40.38 -12.95 29.43
N LEU A 739 40.39 -11.90 30.25
CA LEU A 739 41.56 -11.11 30.66
C LEU A 739 42.22 -10.26 29.56
N GLU A 740 41.70 -10.24 28.32
CA GLU A 740 42.29 -9.51 27.20
C GLU A 740 41.38 -8.37 26.67
N GLY A 741 41.97 -7.24 26.31
CA GLY A 741 41.25 -6.14 25.64
C GLY A 741 40.03 -5.63 26.41
N ASN A 742 38.90 -5.50 25.71
CA ASN A 742 37.64 -4.96 26.25
C ASN A 742 37.04 -5.80 27.39
N TYR A 743 37.48 -7.04 27.61
CA TYR A 743 37.16 -7.79 28.83
C TYR A 743 37.43 -6.94 30.08
N ASN A 744 38.56 -6.23 30.11
CA ASN A 744 38.98 -5.38 31.22
C ASN A 744 38.16 -4.08 31.33
N THR A 745 37.25 -3.81 30.39
CA THR A 745 36.26 -2.73 30.47
C THR A 745 34.99 -3.24 31.15
N TYR A 746 34.54 -4.44 30.77
CA TYR A 746 33.37 -5.12 31.35
C TYR A 746 33.60 -5.63 32.77
N VAL A 747 34.81 -6.08 33.09
CA VAL A 747 35.24 -6.57 34.41
C VAL A 747 36.31 -5.61 34.92
N SER A 748 35.87 -4.60 35.68
CA SER A 748 36.71 -3.46 36.05
C SER A 748 36.22 -2.78 37.32
N GLU A 749 37.05 -1.94 37.92
CA GLU A 749 36.63 -1.07 39.03
C GLU A 749 35.49 -0.13 38.62
N ALA A 750 35.44 0.32 37.36
CA ALA A 750 34.39 1.19 36.84
C ALA A 750 33.02 0.48 36.76
N SER A 751 32.99 -0.73 36.19
CA SER A 751 31.77 -1.54 36.09
C SER A 751 31.34 -2.17 37.42
N ARG A 752 32.32 -2.41 38.31
CA ARG A 752 32.18 -3.18 39.56
C ARG A 752 31.73 -4.63 39.35
N MET A 753 31.77 -5.13 38.12
CA MET A 753 31.32 -6.47 37.77
C MET A 753 32.42 -7.50 37.93
N ARG A 754 32.03 -8.74 38.24
CA ARG A 754 32.93 -9.89 38.29
C ARG A 754 32.50 -10.98 37.33
N ASP A 755 33.47 -11.68 36.77
CA ASP A 755 33.23 -12.88 35.98
C ASP A 755 32.87 -14.07 36.87
N ILE A 756 31.86 -14.85 36.44
CA ILE A 756 31.41 -16.08 37.10
C ILE A 756 32.51 -17.16 37.26
N ASP A 757 33.47 -17.21 36.34
CA ASP A 757 34.67 -18.05 36.40
C ASP A 757 35.79 -17.48 35.49
N PRO A 758 36.66 -16.58 36.01
CA PRO A 758 37.76 -15.99 35.25
C PRO A 758 38.81 -17.01 34.76
N SER A 759 38.82 -18.24 35.29
CA SER A 759 39.80 -19.27 34.94
C SER A 759 39.38 -20.14 33.75
N ASP A 760 38.18 -19.91 33.20
CA ASP A 760 37.66 -20.65 32.04
C ASP A 760 38.29 -20.13 30.74
N TRP A 761 39.54 -20.53 30.48
CA TRP A 761 40.31 -20.17 29.29
C TRP A 761 39.68 -20.67 27.97
N ASP A 762 38.77 -21.64 28.05
CA ASP A 762 38.07 -22.27 26.93
C ASP A 762 36.62 -21.70 26.79
N ARG A 763 36.39 -20.51 27.34
CA ARG A 763 35.19 -19.72 27.10
C ARG A 763 35.40 -18.84 25.87
N TRP A 764 34.42 -18.83 24.99
CA TRP A 764 34.40 -17.95 23.82
C TRP A 764 33.44 -16.80 24.09
N CYS A 765 32.17 -16.94 23.71
CA CYS A 765 31.31 -15.77 23.56
C CYS A 765 30.26 -15.59 24.66
N GLU A 766 29.82 -16.65 25.36
CA GLU A 766 28.85 -16.49 26.44
C GLU A 766 29.53 -16.14 27.78
N TYR A 767 29.13 -15.01 28.37
CA TYR A 767 29.59 -14.52 29.67
C TYR A 767 28.43 -14.32 30.63
N ILE A 768 28.65 -14.74 31.88
CA ILE A 768 27.83 -14.33 33.03
C ILE A 768 28.71 -13.48 33.93
N LEU A 769 28.36 -12.20 34.08
CA LEU A 769 29.00 -11.32 35.06
C LEU A 769 28.02 -10.98 36.17
N TYR A 770 28.51 -10.69 37.37
CA TYR A 770 27.66 -10.37 38.52
C TYR A 770 28.34 -9.37 39.47
N LYS A 771 27.54 -8.66 40.27
CA LYS A 771 27.99 -7.85 41.41
C LYS A 771 26.91 -7.77 42.49
N GLY A 772 27.33 -7.55 43.74
CA GLY A 772 26.40 -7.30 44.85
C GLY A 772 25.51 -8.49 45.21
N ILE A 773 25.80 -9.70 44.72
CA ILE A 773 25.05 -10.93 44.99
C ILE A 773 25.99 -12.12 45.17
N LYS A 774 25.68 -13.03 46.09
CA LYS A 774 26.53 -14.19 46.38
C LYS A 774 26.37 -15.31 45.34
N ARG A 775 27.44 -15.58 44.59
CA ARG A 775 27.54 -16.76 43.70
C ARG A 775 27.76 -18.03 44.52
N THR A 776 26.93 -19.05 44.30
CA THR A 776 27.03 -20.37 44.97
C THR A 776 27.51 -21.49 44.05
N GLY A 777 27.32 -21.36 42.73
CA GLY A 777 27.81 -22.34 41.77
C GLY A 777 27.74 -21.88 40.31
N TYR A 778 28.49 -22.57 39.47
CA TYR A 778 28.55 -22.39 38.02
C TYR A 778 28.65 -23.75 37.31
N ALA A 779 27.92 -23.93 36.21
CA ALA A 779 27.97 -25.14 35.40
C ALA A 779 27.80 -24.84 33.89
N ARG A 780 28.56 -25.55 33.05
CA ARG A 780 28.40 -25.60 31.59
C ARG A 780 27.66 -26.89 31.24
N VAL A 781 26.39 -26.78 30.86
CA VAL A 781 25.46 -27.93 30.73
C VAL A 781 25.48 -28.53 29.33
N SER A 782 25.86 -27.77 28.31
CA SER A 782 25.91 -28.23 26.92
C SER A 782 26.88 -27.35 26.14
N ARG A 783 27.68 -27.94 25.25
CA ARG A 783 28.56 -27.22 24.32
C ARG A 783 28.54 -27.92 22.96
N GLY A 784 28.14 -27.21 21.91
CA GLY A 784 28.29 -27.67 20.53
C GLY A 784 29.66 -27.32 19.93
N THR A 785 29.85 -27.62 18.64
CA THR A 785 31.10 -27.35 17.91
C THR A 785 31.24 -25.90 17.43
N ILE A 786 30.17 -25.10 17.52
CA ILE A 786 30.15 -23.68 17.14
C ILE A 786 30.09 -22.82 18.42
N THR A 787 30.69 -21.65 18.32
CA THR A 787 31.00 -20.65 19.35
C THR A 787 29.80 -20.18 20.20
N ASP A 788 28.58 -20.34 19.65
CA ASP A 788 27.32 -19.75 20.12
C ASP A 788 26.30 -20.84 20.53
N THR A 789 26.79 -22.05 20.86
CA THR A 789 25.94 -23.23 21.13
C THR A 789 26.18 -23.80 22.51
N GLU A 790 26.20 -22.91 23.49
CA GLU A 790 26.44 -23.25 24.88
C GLU A 790 25.18 -23.09 25.75
N ILE A 791 25.15 -23.79 26.87
CA ILE A 791 24.21 -23.52 27.96
C ILE A 791 25.04 -23.34 29.23
N GLN A 792 25.10 -22.12 29.72
CA GLN A 792 25.72 -21.79 31.01
C GLN A 792 24.64 -21.56 32.08
N VAL A 793 24.93 -22.02 33.30
CA VAL A 793 24.05 -21.81 34.46
C VAL A 793 24.86 -21.28 35.64
N GLY A 794 24.45 -20.11 36.13
CA GLY A 794 24.92 -19.54 37.40
C GLY A 794 23.87 -19.69 38.49
N LYS A 795 24.29 -19.98 39.73
CA LYS A 795 23.39 -20.07 40.89
C LYS A 795 23.75 -18.98 41.90
N PHE A 796 22.78 -18.15 42.24
CA PHE A 796 22.96 -17.01 43.13
C PHE A 796 22.06 -17.10 44.35
N LEU A 797 22.55 -16.57 45.47
CA LEU A 797 21.85 -16.50 46.75
C LEU A 797 21.51 -15.03 47.03
N VAL A 798 20.22 -14.74 47.16
CA VAL A 798 19.67 -13.40 47.34
C VAL A 798 19.80 -12.95 48.81
N GLY A 799 20.04 -11.67 49.06
CA GLY A 799 20.17 -11.07 50.40
C GLY A 799 21.50 -11.35 51.11
N GLN A 800 22.49 -11.91 50.41
CA GLN A 800 23.78 -12.27 50.97
C GLN A 800 24.90 -11.49 50.27
N PRO A 801 25.89 -10.97 51.03
CA PRO A 801 26.97 -10.17 50.46
C PRO A 801 27.79 -11.00 49.47
N GLU A 802 28.31 -10.30 48.47
CA GLU A 802 29.14 -10.88 47.43
C GLU A 802 30.37 -11.59 48.03
N ASP A 803 30.58 -12.84 47.63
CA ASP A 803 31.80 -13.57 47.96
C ASP A 803 32.87 -13.29 46.91
N ILE A 804 33.94 -12.63 47.35
CA ILE A 804 35.11 -12.24 46.55
C ILE A 804 35.97 -13.47 46.22
N SER A 805 35.82 -14.56 46.97
CA SER A 805 36.67 -15.73 46.86
C SER A 805 36.25 -16.64 45.68
N ASN A 806 37.12 -16.81 44.69
CA ASN A 806 36.94 -17.79 43.60
C ASN A 806 37.43 -19.20 43.99
N VAL A 807 37.19 -19.59 45.26
CA VAL A 807 37.68 -20.85 45.82
C VAL A 807 36.74 -21.99 45.40
N ARG A 808 37.28 -22.91 44.59
CA ARG A 808 36.59 -24.14 44.21
C ARG A 808 36.58 -25.13 45.38
N VAL A 809 35.42 -25.66 45.73
CA VAL A 809 35.27 -26.74 46.73
C VAL A 809 34.64 -27.99 46.10
N SER A 810 34.98 -29.17 46.63
CA SER A 810 34.30 -30.40 46.24
C SER A 810 32.81 -30.31 46.60
N GLU A 811 31.95 -30.82 45.72
CA GLU A 811 30.49 -30.82 45.86
C GLU A 811 30.00 -31.48 47.17
N ASP A 812 30.78 -32.42 47.71
CA ASP A 812 30.49 -33.07 49.01
C ASP A 812 30.46 -32.07 50.17
N HIS A 813 31.23 -30.98 50.04
CA HIS A 813 31.29 -29.90 51.03
C HIS A 813 30.20 -28.85 50.83
N VAL A 814 29.35 -28.99 49.81
CA VAL A 814 28.25 -28.07 49.53
C VAL A 814 26.93 -28.65 50.03
N PRO A 815 26.10 -27.88 50.77
CA PRO A 815 24.77 -28.31 51.18
C PRO A 815 23.92 -28.84 50.02
N ALA A 816 23.14 -29.89 50.24
CA ALA A 816 22.38 -30.56 49.18
C ALA A 816 21.44 -29.62 48.39
N GLY A 817 20.81 -28.64 49.05
CA GLY A 817 19.98 -27.63 48.38
C GLY A 817 20.75 -26.64 47.50
N LEU A 818 22.06 -26.52 47.70
CA LEU A 818 22.96 -25.66 46.93
C LEU A 818 23.59 -26.38 45.73
N ARG A 819 23.61 -27.71 45.71
CA ARG A 819 24.15 -28.53 44.60
C ARG A 819 23.33 -28.37 43.31
N PHE A 820 23.95 -28.69 42.18
CA PHE A 820 23.26 -28.80 40.90
C PHE A 820 22.55 -30.16 40.78
N PRO A 821 21.43 -30.27 40.05
CA PRO A 821 20.72 -31.54 39.89
C PRO A 821 21.60 -32.62 39.23
N ALA A 822 21.62 -33.82 39.81
CA ALA A 822 22.40 -34.94 39.28
C ALA A 822 21.94 -35.43 37.90
N LEU A 823 20.73 -35.07 37.46
CA LEU A 823 20.14 -35.48 36.17
C LEU A 823 20.90 -34.98 34.93
N PHE A 824 21.73 -33.94 35.07
CA PHE A 824 22.56 -33.43 33.96
C PHE A 824 23.94 -34.12 33.87
N ARG A 825 24.22 -35.14 34.68
CA ARG A 825 25.43 -35.96 34.61
C ARG A 825 25.29 -37.07 33.56
N GLY A 826 26.40 -37.65 33.13
CA GLY A 826 26.39 -38.80 32.20
C GLY A 826 25.82 -38.43 30.83
N GLN A 827 24.81 -39.18 30.35
CA GLN A 827 24.13 -38.88 29.08
C GLN A 827 23.24 -37.62 29.13
N GLY A 828 23.02 -37.06 30.32
CA GLY A 828 22.23 -35.86 30.52
C GLY A 828 20.74 -36.02 30.16
N VAL A 829 20.08 -34.90 29.85
CA VAL A 829 18.66 -34.88 29.46
C VAL A 829 18.53 -34.30 28.05
N ARG A 830 17.88 -35.07 27.14
CA ARG A 830 17.68 -34.67 25.73
C ARG A 830 18.99 -34.35 24.99
N GLY A 831 20.09 -35.01 25.35
CA GLY A 831 21.41 -34.77 24.77
C GLY A 831 22.19 -33.60 25.38
N HIS A 832 21.67 -32.98 26.45
CA HIS A 832 22.37 -31.94 27.22
C HIS A 832 22.98 -32.52 28.50
N SER A 833 24.30 -32.66 28.53
CA SER A 833 25.07 -33.23 29.64
C SER A 833 26.23 -32.31 30.06
N SER A 834 26.43 -32.14 31.37
CA SER A 834 27.57 -31.42 31.93
C SER A 834 28.86 -32.21 31.71
N SER A 835 29.80 -31.66 30.93
CA SER A 835 31.10 -32.30 30.64
C SER A 835 32.13 -32.14 31.76
N LYS A 836 31.89 -31.20 32.70
CA LYS A 836 32.73 -30.91 33.87
C LYS A 836 31.91 -31.09 35.16
N ASN A 837 32.55 -31.52 36.24
CA ASN A 837 31.92 -31.49 37.57
C ASN A 837 31.53 -30.03 37.90
N PRO A 838 30.29 -29.78 38.35
CA PRO A 838 29.83 -28.42 38.65
C PRO A 838 30.74 -27.75 39.68
N VAL A 839 31.20 -26.53 39.39
CA VAL A 839 32.08 -25.78 40.28
C VAL A 839 31.23 -25.18 41.39
N CYS A 840 31.55 -25.57 42.62
CA CYS A 840 30.83 -25.20 43.83
C CYS A 840 31.70 -24.30 44.71
N ASN A 841 31.12 -23.25 45.31
CA ASN A 841 31.82 -22.30 46.21
C ASN A 841 31.42 -22.50 47.69
N LYS A 842 32.30 -22.10 48.60
CA LYS A 842 32.23 -22.40 50.05
C LYS A 842 31.14 -21.57 50.77
N GLY A 843 30.17 -22.25 51.38
CA GLY A 843 29.36 -21.71 52.47
C GLY A 843 30.03 -22.01 53.83
N GLU A 844 29.93 -21.08 54.77
CA GLU A 844 30.69 -21.04 56.03
C GLU A 844 30.62 -22.31 56.91
N LYS A 845 31.73 -22.56 57.62
CA LYS A 845 31.83 -23.51 58.73
C LYS A 845 31.38 -22.81 60.01
N GLU A 846 30.50 -23.45 60.79
CA GLU A 846 30.45 -23.25 62.25
C GLU A 846 30.29 -24.56 63.00
N SER A 847 30.92 -24.61 64.17
CA SER A 847 31.15 -25.76 65.04
C SER A 847 30.34 -25.66 66.35
N MET A 848 29.69 -26.75 66.80
CA MET A 848 29.81 -27.31 68.17
C MET A 848 28.86 -28.49 68.46
N SER A 849 29.46 -29.56 69.03
CA SER A 849 29.01 -30.36 70.21
C SER A 849 27.80 -31.34 70.18
N ARG A 850 28.15 -32.64 70.29
CA ARG A 850 27.53 -33.81 71.00
C ARG A 850 26.06 -34.28 70.73
N TYR A 851 25.97 -35.60 70.49
CA TYR A 851 24.80 -36.53 70.38
C TYR A 851 23.96 -36.71 71.68
N PRO A 852 22.77 -37.39 71.74
CA PRO A 852 22.25 -38.42 70.81
C PRO A 852 20.74 -38.45 70.42
N GLU A 853 20.45 -39.21 69.35
CA GLU A 853 19.23 -39.98 68.97
C GLU A 853 17.83 -39.70 69.60
N ARG A 854 16.80 -39.38 68.77
CA ARG A 854 15.73 -40.28 68.22
C ARG A 854 14.46 -39.54 67.74
N HIS A 855 14.04 -39.92 66.51
CA HIS A 855 12.70 -39.99 65.90
C HIS A 855 11.63 -38.85 65.90
N LYS A 856 11.10 -38.68 64.67
CA LYS A 856 9.78 -38.22 64.19
C LYS A 856 9.54 -36.71 63.93
N MET A 857 9.76 -36.37 62.65
CA MET A 857 8.79 -35.80 61.70
C MET A 857 7.89 -34.63 62.16
N SER A 858 8.35 -33.40 61.93
CA SER A 858 7.56 -32.29 61.35
C SER A 858 8.38 -30.99 61.40
N SER A 859 8.79 -30.45 60.24
CA SER A 859 8.92 -29.00 60.04
C SER A 859 9.43 -28.71 58.63
N ILE A 860 8.68 -27.89 57.91
CA ILE A 860 9.09 -27.16 56.73
C ILE A 860 10.40 -26.41 57.06
N THR A 861 11.51 -26.78 56.42
CA THR A 861 12.73 -25.98 56.42
C THR A 861 12.67 -25.02 55.24
N SER A 862 12.54 -23.73 55.55
CA SER A 862 12.76 -22.63 54.60
C SER A 862 14.18 -22.75 54.04
N SER A 863 14.30 -23.29 52.84
CA SER A 863 15.53 -23.20 52.06
C SER A 863 15.78 -21.72 51.75
N PRO A 864 17.00 -21.21 51.85
CA PRO A 864 17.25 -19.81 51.56
C PRO A 864 16.95 -19.51 50.07
N PRO A 865 16.50 -18.30 49.73
CA PRO A 865 16.06 -17.95 48.38
C PRO A 865 17.22 -18.07 47.38
N LEU A 866 17.16 -19.13 46.56
CA LEU A 866 18.16 -19.46 45.54
C LEU A 866 17.57 -19.28 44.15
N ILE A 867 18.37 -18.71 43.24
CA ILE A 867 17.95 -18.48 41.85
C ILE A 867 18.99 -19.08 40.91
N PRO A 868 18.59 -20.06 40.07
CA PRO A 868 19.36 -20.46 38.91
C PRO A 868 19.09 -19.49 37.75
N ILE A 869 20.14 -18.95 37.15
CA ILE A 869 20.06 -18.10 35.96
C ILE A 869 20.76 -18.81 34.82
N ILE A 870 20.09 -18.88 33.67
CA ILE A 870 20.52 -19.62 32.50
C ILE A 870 20.83 -18.61 31.38
N SER A 871 22.04 -18.69 30.84
CA SER A 871 22.40 -18.03 29.58
C SER A 871 22.25 -19.03 28.43
N THR A 872 21.49 -18.67 27.41
CA THR A 872 21.38 -19.42 26.14
C THR A 872 21.02 -18.45 25.00
N ASP A 873 21.52 -18.71 23.79
CA ASP A 873 21.04 -18.04 22.57
C ASP A 873 19.64 -18.49 22.10
N ARG A 874 18.97 -19.41 22.83
CA ARG A 874 17.62 -19.92 22.52
C ARG A 874 16.56 -19.45 23.52
N LEU A 875 16.47 -18.14 23.76
CA LEU A 875 15.34 -17.54 24.48
C LEU A 875 14.05 -17.60 23.65
N ARG A 876 13.36 -18.75 23.65
CA ARG A 876 11.94 -18.80 23.28
C ARG A 876 11.12 -18.25 24.45
N LEU A 877 10.87 -16.94 24.42
CA LEU A 877 9.79 -16.34 25.20
C LEU A 877 8.45 -16.91 24.71
N ARG A 878 7.95 -17.94 25.38
CA ARG A 878 6.51 -18.24 25.37
C ARG A 878 5.85 -17.28 26.36
N LEU A 879 5.30 -16.20 25.84
CA LEU A 879 4.33 -15.40 26.58
C LEU A 879 3.12 -16.31 26.92
N PRO A 880 2.68 -16.39 28.18
CA PRO A 880 1.40 -17.00 28.52
C PRO A 880 0.29 -16.21 27.84
N GLU A 881 -0.74 -16.90 27.33
CA GLU A 881 -1.97 -16.29 26.83
C GLU A 881 -2.62 -15.44 27.93
N ALA A 882 -2.40 -14.12 27.85
CA ALA A 882 -3.10 -13.16 28.68
C ALA A 882 -4.56 -13.10 28.20
N LYS A 883 -5.47 -13.55 29.07
CA LYS A 883 -6.91 -13.38 28.92
C LYS A 883 -7.22 -11.90 28.68
N LYS A 884 -7.92 -11.63 27.57
CA LYS A 884 -8.60 -10.37 27.25
C LYS A 884 -9.51 -9.98 28.43
N HIS A 885 -9.11 -8.97 29.19
CA HIS A 885 -10.05 -8.17 29.96
C HIS A 885 -10.04 -6.73 29.46
N GLN A 886 -11.26 -6.20 29.38
CA GLN A 886 -11.62 -4.88 28.87
C GLN A 886 -10.96 -3.77 29.68
N SER A 887 -10.45 -2.78 28.97
CA SER A 887 -10.28 -1.41 29.49
C SER A 887 -10.53 -0.44 28.34
N GLU A 888 -11.82 -0.27 28.01
CA GLU A 888 -12.33 1.00 27.52
C GLU A 888 -12.46 1.90 28.74
N ASP A 889 -11.59 2.89 28.87
CA ASP A 889 -11.90 4.23 29.40
C ASP A 889 -10.60 5.04 29.52
N LEU A 890 -10.74 6.36 29.33
CA LEU A 890 -9.71 7.42 29.37
C LEU A 890 -9.05 7.78 28.02
N ARG A 891 -9.82 8.43 27.15
CA ARG A 891 -9.31 9.49 26.25
C ARG A 891 -10.27 10.68 26.20
N GLN A 892 -10.09 11.61 27.13
CA GLN A 892 -10.24 13.06 26.92
C GLN A 892 -8.80 13.58 26.96
N GLY A 893 -8.26 14.22 25.93
CA GLY A 893 -8.69 15.45 25.32
C GLY A 893 -7.47 16.37 25.38
N TYR A 894 -6.82 16.63 24.25
CA TYR A 894 -5.91 17.76 24.04
C TYR A 894 -5.73 17.94 22.54
N GLU A 895 -6.41 18.95 22.00
CA GLU A 895 -6.14 19.52 20.68
C GLU A 895 -4.87 20.37 20.76
N THR A 896 -3.93 20.12 19.86
CA THR A 896 -2.92 21.11 19.48
C THR A 896 -2.82 21.15 17.96
N THR A 897 -3.31 22.25 17.42
CA THR A 897 -3.05 22.78 16.08
C THR A 897 -1.56 23.07 15.88
N THR A 898 -0.98 22.57 14.80
CA THR A 898 0.21 23.17 14.18
C THR A 898 0.14 23.07 12.65
N ASP A 899 0.12 24.25 12.04
CA ASP A 899 0.42 24.52 10.64
C ASP A 899 1.84 24.05 10.25
N SER A 900 2.00 23.59 9.02
CA SER A 900 3.03 24.10 8.09
C SER A 900 2.92 23.43 6.73
N GLY A 901 2.85 24.24 5.68
CA GLY A 901 3.10 23.79 4.31
C GLY A 901 4.59 23.68 4.01
N PHE A 902 4.94 22.91 2.97
CA PHE A 902 5.89 23.22 1.89
C PHE A 902 6.12 21.98 1.01
N PHE A 903 5.68 21.99 -0.25
CA PHE A 903 6.54 22.05 -1.44
C PHE A 903 5.72 22.06 -2.75
N LYS A 904 6.02 23.06 -3.57
CA LYS A 904 5.66 23.23 -4.99
C LYS A 904 6.80 22.69 -5.86
N HIS A 905 6.44 22.18 -7.05
CA HIS A 905 7.14 22.06 -8.35
C HIS A 905 7.10 20.62 -8.92
N ALA A 906 6.81 20.35 -10.20
CA ALA A 906 6.58 21.21 -11.37
C ALA A 906 5.91 20.44 -12.56
N ASN A 907 5.38 21.24 -13.50
CA ASN A 907 5.34 21.10 -14.98
C ASN A 907 4.09 20.59 -15.75
N ASN A 908 3.46 21.60 -16.38
CA ASN A 908 3.07 21.76 -17.80
C ASN A 908 2.25 20.71 -18.56
N GLU A 909 1.06 21.12 -19.03
CA GLU A 909 0.80 21.37 -20.47
C GLU A 909 -0.53 22.13 -20.66
N ALA A 910 -0.54 23.00 -21.67
CA ALA A 910 -1.60 23.96 -21.96
C ALA A 910 -2.78 23.32 -22.71
N ILE A 911 -4.00 23.49 -22.20
CA ILE A 911 -5.24 23.43 -22.97
C ILE A 911 -6.09 24.64 -22.55
N MET A 912 -6.37 25.53 -23.52
CA MET A 912 -7.25 26.68 -23.37
C MET A 912 -8.62 26.30 -22.76
N SER A 913 -8.93 26.82 -21.57
CA SER A 913 -10.27 26.76 -20.98
C SER A 913 -10.70 28.16 -20.53
N LYS A 914 -11.90 28.57 -20.95
CA LYS A 914 -12.58 29.81 -20.54
C LYS A 914 -12.57 29.95 -19.01
N SER A 915 -12.15 31.13 -18.53
CA SER A 915 -11.99 31.47 -17.11
C SER A 915 -13.28 31.27 -16.30
N ARG A 916 -13.21 30.43 -15.26
CA ARG A 916 -14.26 30.23 -14.22
C ARG A 916 -14.04 31.11 -12.98
N MET A 917 -13.08 32.04 -13.05
CA MET A 917 -12.65 32.92 -11.95
C MET A 917 -13.78 33.76 -11.31
N PRO A 918 -14.84 34.21 -12.02
CA PRO A 918 -15.95 34.94 -11.41
C PRO A 918 -16.82 34.08 -10.46
N VAL A 919 -16.94 32.77 -10.75
CA VAL A 919 -17.70 31.84 -9.90
C VAL A 919 -16.93 31.54 -8.62
N TYR A 920 -15.60 31.40 -8.71
CA TYR A 920 -14.74 31.21 -7.56
C TYR A 920 -14.62 32.46 -6.70
N LEU A 921 -14.59 33.66 -7.30
CA LEU A 921 -14.63 34.93 -6.56
C LEU A 921 -16.00 35.15 -5.88
N GLY A 922 -17.11 34.80 -6.54
CA GLY A 922 -18.45 34.87 -5.94
C GLY A 922 -18.65 33.91 -4.77
N LEU A 923 -18.14 32.67 -4.90
CA LEU A 923 -18.16 31.69 -3.80
C LEU A 923 -17.22 32.07 -2.65
N ALA A 924 -16.04 32.64 -2.95
CA ALA A 924 -15.12 33.12 -1.93
C ALA A 924 -15.68 34.33 -1.17
N ALA A 925 -16.34 35.27 -1.85
CA ALA A 925 -17.00 36.43 -1.23
C ALA A 925 -18.20 36.01 -0.36
N ALA A 926 -19.02 35.06 -0.82
CA ALA A 926 -20.13 34.51 -0.04
C ALA A 926 -19.63 33.72 1.19
N GLY A 927 -18.55 32.95 1.03
CA GLY A 927 -17.91 32.23 2.13
C GLY A 927 -17.28 33.15 3.17
N ALA A 928 -16.61 34.23 2.74
CA ALA A 928 -16.07 35.24 3.64
C ALA A 928 -17.18 36.03 4.37
N GLY A 929 -18.25 36.41 3.68
CA GLY A 929 -19.41 37.07 4.28
C GLY A 929 -20.10 36.19 5.34
N GLY A 930 -20.31 34.91 5.04
CA GLY A 930 -20.86 33.94 6.00
C GLY A 930 -19.96 33.72 7.21
N TYR A 931 -18.64 33.65 7.00
CA TYR A 931 -17.66 33.47 8.08
C TYR A 931 -17.63 34.64 9.08
N TYR A 932 -17.65 35.89 8.60
CA TYR A 932 -17.62 37.07 9.47
C TYR A 932 -18.97 37.35 10.16
N LEU A 933 -20.11 37.05 9.51
CA LEU A 933 -21.42 37.12 10.16
C LEU A 933 -21.55 36.08 11.28
N TYR A 934 -21.10 34.84 11.02
CA TYR A 934 -21.08 33.75 12.01
C TYR A 934 -20.24 34.13 13.24
N ARG A 935 -19.02 34.66 13.02
CA ARG A 935 -18.10 35.05 14.10
C ARG A 935 -18.53 36.31 14.86
N ALA A 936 -19.42 37.11 14.29
CA ALA A 936 -20.01 38.29 14.92
C ALA A 936 -21.32 37.97 15.68
N GLY A 937 -21.77 36.71 15.70
CA GLY A 937 -23.03 36.31 16.33
C GLY A 937 -24.27 36.83 15.60
N GLY A 938 -24.17 37.08 14.28
CA GLY A 938 -25.27 37.56 13.46
C GLY A 938 -25.46 39.08 13.44
N ASP A 939 -24.65 39.88 14.15
CA ASP A 939 -24.67 41.35 14.06
C ASP A 939 -23.92 41.84 12.81
N PRO A 940 -24.62 42.39 11.80
CA PRO A 940 -24.00 42.81 10.54
C PRO A 940 -22.99 43.94 10.75
N LYS A 941 -23.28 44.92 11.62
CA LYS A 941 -22.41 46.09 11.82
C LYS A 941 -21.09 45.71 12.49
N ARG A 942 -21.15 44.72 13.38
CA ARG A 942 -19.96 44.18 14.06
C ARG A 942 -19.15 43.28 13.12
N ALA A 943 -19.81 42.55 12.22
CA ALA A 943 -19.17 41.77 11.17
C ALA A 943 -18.44 42.67 10.16
N THR A 944 -19.07 43.76 9.71
CA THR A 944 -18.46 44.71 8.76
C THR A 944 -17.22 45.38 9.36
N ARG A 945 -17.29 45.86 10.60
CA ARG A 945 -16.12 46.49 11.26
C ARG A 945 -14.95 45.52 11.45
N LYS A 946 -15.21 44.27 11.85
CA LYS A 946 -14.14 43.25 11.97
C LYS A 946 -13.54 42.88 10.62
N PHE A 947 -14.37 42.83 9.57
CA PHE A 947 -13.89 42.59 8.21
C PHE A 947 -13.03 43.75 7.70
N GLU A 948 -13.43 45.01 7.96
CA GLU A 948 -12.64 46.21 7.65
C GLU A 948 -11.29 46.24 8.40
N ASP A 949 -11.28 45.91 9.69
CA ASP A 949 -10.06 45.85 10.52
C ASP A 949 -9.09 44.74 10.10
N ASP A 950 -9.61 43.61 9.61
CA ASP A 950 -8.80 42.48 9.12
C ASP A 950 -8.32 42.72 7.68
N ALA A 951 -9.16 43.30 6.83
CA ALA A 951 -8.81 43.64 5.44
C ALA A 951 -7.79 44.77 5.38
N SER A 952 -7.88 45.78 6.26
CA SER A 952 -6.88 46.84 6.38
C SER A 952 -5.53 46.33 6.91
N ARG A 953 -5.54 45.34 7.82
CA ARG A 953 -4.32 44.64 8.28
C ARG A 953 -3.69 43.76 7.21
N ALA A 954 -4.49 43.06 6.42
CA ALA A 954 -3.99 42.25 5.30
C ALA A 954 -3.45 43.14 4.18
N GLY A 955 -4.14 44.24 3.86
CA GLY A 955 -3.72 45.22 2.87
C GLY A 955 -2.41 45.91 3.23
N SER A 956 -2.21 46.31 4.49
CA SER A 956 -0.95 46.93 4.94
C SER A 956 0.23 45.96 4.88
N LYS A 957 0.02 44.69 5.23
CA LYS A 957 1.05 43.64 5.19
C LYS A 957 1.46 43.28 3.76
N ILE A 958 0.48 43.19 2.85
CA ILE A 958 0.73 42.95 1.42
C ILE A 958 1.38 44.17 0.76
N ARG A 959 1.02 45.39 1.16
CA ARG A 959 1.67 46.62 0.70
C ARG A 959 3.13 46.70 1.15
N ASP A 960 3.44 46.29 2.38
CA ASP A 960 4.82 46.22 2.88
C ASP A 960 5.65 45.13 2.19
N GLU A 961 5.08 43.95 1.95
CA GLU A 961 5.75 42.88 1.20
C GLU A 961 5.95 43.26 -0.28
N SER A 962 4.99 43.93 -0.90
CA SER A 962 5.07 44.38 -2.28
C SER A 962 6.04 45.57 -2.45
N ASN A 963 6.14 46.47 -1.45
CA ASN A 963 7.15 47.53 -1.40
C ASN A 963 8.58 46.96 -1.30
N LYS A 964 8.77 45.87 -0.54
CA LYS A 964 10.06 45.16 -0.47
C LYS A 964 10.43 44.44 -1.76
N ALA A 965 9.45 44.05 -2.58
CA ALA A 965 9.69 43.24 -3.77
C ALA A 965 9.88 44.05 -5.08
N LEU A 966 9.30 45.25 -5.23
CA LEU A 966 9.13 45.88 -6.56
C LEU A 966 9.51 47.36 -6.70
N GLY A 967 9.89 48.07 -5.63
CA GLY A 967 10.30 49.48 -5.70
C GLY A 967 9.14 50.48 -5.91
N HIS A 968 9.33 51.70 -5.39
CA HIS A 968 8.29 52.67 -5.01
C HIS A 968 7.22 53.05 -6.07
N GLY A 969 7.46 52.88 -7.38
CA GLY A 969 6.56 53.40 -8.42
C GLY A 969 5.34 52.52 -8.76
N SER A 970 5.39 51.21 -8.54
CA SER A 970 4.29 50.28 -8.93
C SER A 970 3.38 49.89 -7.75
N ALA A 971 3.79 50.22 -6.52
CA ALA A 971 3.02 49.92 -5.31
C ALA A 971 1.78 50.81 -5.14
N GLU A 972 1.81 52.05 -5.65
CA GLU A 972 0.66 52.97 -5.59
C GLU A 972 -0.50 52.52 -6.49
N GLN A 973 -0.22 51.98 -7.68
CA GLN A 973 -1.26 51.48 -8.59
C GLN A 973 -1.90 50.19 -8.08
N VAL A 974 -1.12 49.30 -7.46
CA VAL A 974 -1.65 48.08 -6.84
C VAL A 974 -2.45 48.41 -5.60
N GLY A 975 -1.96 49.33 -4.75
CA GLY A 975 -2.66 49.86 -3.58
C GLY A 975 -4.01 50.47 -3.96
N ALA A 976 -4.05 51.34 -4.97
CA ALA A 976 -5.29 51.97 -5.44
C ALA A 976 -6.33 50.95 -5.96
N SER A 977 -5.89 49.87 -6.61
CA SER A 977 -6.80 48.82 -7.09
C SER A 977 -7.37 47.95 -5.96
N ILE A 978 -6.58 47.71 -4.91
CA ILE A 978 -6.97 46.93 -3.74
C ILE A 978 -7.90 47.76 -2.85
N ASP A 979 -7.60 49.04 -2.63
CA ASP A 979 -8.45 49.96 -1.88
C ASP A 979 -9.81 50.14 -2.58
N HIS A 980 -9.83 50.20 -3.92
CA HIS A 980 -11.06 50.24 -4.69
C HIS A 980 -11.88 48.94 -4.59
N ALA A 981 -11.23 47.76 -4.64
CA ALA A 981 -11.91 46.48 -4.47
C ALA A 981 -12.47 46.29 -3.04
N CYS A 982 -11.74 46.79 -2.03
CA CYS A 982 -12.19 46.80 -0.64
C CYS A 982 -13.40 47.73 -0.45
N ALA A 983 -13.36 48.94 -1.01
CA ALA A 983 -14.46 49.90 -0.96
C ALA A 983 -15.75 49.35 -1.63
N VAL A 984 -15.61 48.64 -2.75
CA VAL A 984 -16.74 47.96 -3.42
C VAL A 984 -17.34 46.85 -2.56
N SER A 985 -16.49 46.09 -1.87
CA SER A 985 -16.90 44.96 -1.00
C SER A 985 -17.62 45.45 0.26
N VAL A 986 -17.12 46.53 0.87
CA VAL A 986 -17.74 47.19 2.02
C VAL A 986 -19.10 47.79 1.65
N LYS A 987 -19.20 48.43 0.48
CA LYS A 987 -20.45 49.03 0.00
C LYS A 987 -21.52 47.97 -0.28
N LEU A 988 -21.14 46.83 -0.86
CA LEU A 988 -22.03 45.67 -1.04
C LEU A 988 -22.53 45.06 0.27
N MET A 989 -21.72 45.09 1.34
CA MET A 989 -22.12 44.60 2.66
C MET A 989 -22.99 45.61 3.43
N ALA A 990 -22.77 46.90 3.25
CA ALA A 990 -23.59 47.95 3.87
C ALA A 990 -25.02 47.96 3.29
N ASP A 991 -25.16 47.78 1.98
CA ASP A 991 -26.47 47.83 1.29
C ASP A 991 -27.36 46.60 1.56
N ALA A 992 -26.79 45.50 2.06
CA ALA A 992 -27.55 44.29 2.43
C ALA A 992 -28.28 44.39 3.79
N SER A 993 -28.21 45.54 4.47
CA SER A 993 -28.64 45.70 5.87
C SER A 993 -29.82 46.66 6.13
N ILE A 994 -30.68 46.94 5.15
CA ILE A 994 -31.84 47.83 5.35
C ILE A 994 -33.17 47.07 5.25
N ASP A 995 -33.93 47.10 6.36
CA ASP A 995 -35.25 46.50 6.53
C ASP A 995 -36.40 47.39 5.97
N THR A 996 -37.38 46.70 5.37
CA THR A 996 -38.74 47.05 4.95
C THR A 996 -39.20 48.52 4.78
N LYS A 997 -39.32 48.98 3.53
CA LYS A 997 -40.59 49.40 2.84
C LYS A 997 -40.34 50.29 1.61
N GLN A 998 -41.24 50.13 0.64
CA GLN A 998 -41.50 50.89 -0.60
C GLN A 998 -40.69 50.54 -1.86
N ASP A 999 -41.51 50.18 -2.85
CA ASP A 999 -41.24 49.55 -4.12
C ASP A 999 -40.95 50.59 -5.23
N GLU A 1000 -40.44 50.10 -6.36
CA GLU A 1000 -40.26 50.77 -7.67
C GLU A 1000 -39.11 51.78 -7.90
N ARG A 1001 -38.58 52.49 -6.90
CA ARG A 1001 -37.41 53.40 -7.15
C ARG A 1001 -36.06 52.66 -7.14
N ALA A 1002 -35.92 51.64 -6.28
CA ALA A 1002 -34.71 50.83 -6.17
C ALA A 1002 -34.46 49.98 -7.44
N THR A 1003 -35.52 49.49 -8.09
CA THR A 1003 -35.44 48.67 -9.31
C THR A 1003 -35.03 49.47 -10.54
N LYS A 1004 -35.36 50.78 -10.61
CA LYS A 1004 -34.87 51.69 -11.66
C LYS A 1004 -33.40 52.06 -11.45
N PHE A 1005 -33.00 52.37 -10.23
CA PHE A 1005 -31.61 52.71 -9.90
C PHE A 1005 -30.67 51.49 -10.06
N ALA A 1006 -31.13 50.30 -9.68
CA ALA A 1006 -30.40 49.04 -9.88
C ALA A 1006 -30.23 48.68 -11.37
N LYS A 1007 -31.19 49.03 -12.23
CA LYS A 1007 -31.06 48.85 -13.69
C LYS A 1007 -30.06 49.81 -14.31
N GLU A 1008 -30.08 51.09 -13.92
CA GLU A 1008 -29.13 52.09 -14.42
C GLU A 1008 -27.68 51.81 -13.97
N GLU A 1009 -27.48 51.35 -12.73
CA GLU A 1009 -26.15 50.99 -12.24
C GLU A 1009 -25.65 49.63 -12.79
N ALA A 1010 -26.55 48.68 -13.06
CA ALA A 1010 -26.18 47.43 -13.76
C ALA A 1010 -25.74 47.67 -15.21
N GLU A 1011 -26.26 48.71 -15.88
CA GLU A 1011 -25.80 49.12 -17.21
C GLU A 1011 -24.43 49.81 -17.16
N LYS A 1012 -24.18 50.68 -16.16
CA LYS A 1012 -22.85 51.28 -15.95
C LYS A 1012 -21.79 50.24 -15.61
N LEU A 1013 -22.13 49.25 -14.78
CA LEU A 1013 -21.25 48.14 -14.41
C LEU A 1013 -20.92 47.24 -15.62
N ASN A 1014 -21.90 46.99 -16.50
CA ASN A 1014 -21.67 46.23 -17.73
C ASN A 1014 -20.82 47.00 -18.75
N LYS A 1015 -20.88 48.34 -18.76
CA LYS A 1015 -20.04 49.20 -19.59
C LYS A 1015 -18.60 49.21 -19.08
N ALA A 1016 -18.40 49.43 -17.77
CA ALA A 1016 -17.08 49.35 -17.13
C ALA A 1016 -16.43 47.97 -17.30
N ARG A 1017 -17.23 46.89 -17.22
CA ARG A 1017 -16.79 45.51 -17.48
C ARG A 1017 -16.30 45.29 -18.92
N LYS A 1018 -16.95 45.91 -19.92
CA LYS A 1018 -16.54 45.82 -21.33
C LYS A 1018 -15.26 46.61 -21.59
N ASP A 1019 -15.13 47.78 -20.99
CA ASP A 1019 -13.96 48.64 -21.17
C ASP A 1019 -12.70 48.04 -20.50
N VAL A 1020 -12.84 47.45 -19.31
CA VAL A 1020 -11.75 46.72 -18.63
C VAL A 1020 -11.35 45.45 -19.40
N ALA A 1021 -12.32 44.71 -19.94
CA ALA A 1021 -12.01 43.53 -20.75
C ALA A 1021 -11.31 43.89 -22.07
N LYS A 1022 -11.60 45.08 -22.63
CA LYS A 1022 -10.97 45.59 -23.84
C LYS A 1022 -9.53 46.05 -23.58
N ASP A 1023 -9.30 46.82 -22.52
CA ASP A 1023 -7.96 47.31 -22.13
C ASP A 1023 -7.01 46.17 -21.73
N ILE A 1024 -7.53 45.12 -21.09
CA ILE A 1024 -6.76 43.91 -20.75
C ILE A 1024 -6.40 43.11 -22.00
N ASN A 1025 -7.34 42.93 -22.95
CA ASN A 1025 -7.04 42.21 -24.19
C ASN A 1025 -6.06 43.00 -25.08
N GLU A 1026 -6.18 44.32 -25.16
CA GLU A 1026 -5.23 45.17 -25.89
C GLU A 1026 -3.81 45.12 -25.28
N LYS A 1027 -3.71 45.07 -23.94
CA LYS A 1027 -2.41 44.90 -23.24
C LYS A 1027 -1.83 43.49 -23.40
N ILE A 1028 -2.66 42.45 -23.44
CA ILE A 1028 -2.22 41.06 -23.71
C ILE A 1028 -1.72 40.94 -25.16
N ASP A 1029 -2.42 41.52 -26.14
CA ASP A 1029 -1.94 41.54 -27.53
C ASP A 1029 -0.63 42.33 -27.69
N SER A 1030 -0.44 43.40 -26.91
CA SER A 1030 0.82 44.16 -26.91
C SER A 1030 1.98 43.37 -26.27
N PHE A 1031 1.68 42.55 -25.26
CA PHE A 1031 2.64 41.70 -24.58
C PHE A 1031 3.04 40.49 -25.43
N ASP A 1032 2.08 39.82 -26.07
CA ASP A 1032 2.35 38.71 -26.99
C ASP A 1032 3.19 39.16 -28.20
N LYS A 1033 2.92 40.36 -28.75
CA LYS A 1033 3.77 40.96 -29.81
C LYS A 1033 5.18 41.28 -29.32
N SER A 1034 5.35 41.72 -28.06
CA SER A 1034 6.67 41.95 -27.47
C SER A 1034 7.43 40.64 -27.22
N VAL A 1035 6.73 39.55 -26.90
CA VAL A 1035 7.33 38.24 -26.63
C VAL A 1035 7.70 37.53 -27.92
N GLU A 1036 6.87 37.61 -28.97
CA GLU A 1036 7.21 37.11 -30.31
C GLU A 1036 8.41 37.86 -30.91
N HIS A 1037 8.50 39.18 -30.71
CA HIS A 1037 9.64 39.97 -31.18
C HIS A 1037 10.95 39.56 -30.47
N LYS A 1038 10.92 39.36 -29.14
CA LYS A 1038 12.08 38.92 -28.35
C LYS A 1038 12.45 37.46 -28.62
N ALA A 1039 11.48 36.60 -28.90
CA ALA A 1039 11.72 35.21 -29.30
C ALA A 1039 12.36 35.12 -30.70
N ALA A 1040 11.95 35.98 -31.64
CA ALA A 1040 12.57 36.07 -32.97
C ALA A 1040 14.01 36.63 -32.94
N GLU A 1041 14.31 37.57 -32.03
CA GLU A 1041 15.68 38.04 -31.78
C GLU A 1041 16.57 36.95 -31.16
N ALA A 1042 16.05 36.17 -30.21
CA ALA A 1042 16.77 35.04 -29.62
C ALA A 1042 17.05 33.92 -30.65
N GLN A 1043 16.15 33.70 -31.59
CA GLN A 1043 16.33 32.71 -32.66
C GLN A 1043 17.39 33.14 -33.70
N LYS A 1044 17.49 34.44 -33.99
CA LYS A 1044 18.58 35.00 -34.84
C LYS A 1044 19.94 34.88 -34.15
N GLY A 1045 20.02 35.10 -32.83
CA GLY A 1045 21.25 34.96 -32.04
C GLY A 1045 21.80 33.52 -31.97
N ILE A 1046 20.93 32.51 -32.00
CA ILE A 1046 21.33 31.10 -31.98
C ILE A 1046 21.83 30.63 -33.35
N SER A 1047 21.30 31.18 -34.45
CA SER A 1047 21.73 30.84 -35.82
C SER A 1047 23.14 31.36 -36.18
N SER A 1048 23.62 32.42 -35.53
CA SER A 1048 24.99 32.93 -35.75
C SER A 1048 26.07 32.15 -34.98
N TRP A 1049 25.70 31.26 -34.05
CA TRP A 1049 26.66 30.52 -33.23
C TRP A 1049 27.07 29.16 -33.82
N PHE A 1050 26.30 28.63 -34.77
CA PHE A 1050 26.56 27.33 -35.43
C PHE A 1050 27.07 27.44 -36.88
N GLY A 1051 27.44 28.64 -37.35
CA GLY A 1051 27.98 28.89 -38.68
C GLY A 1051 29.50 29.06 -38.69
N GLY A 1052 30.26 27.99 -38.48
CA GLY A 1052 31.73 27.96 -38.61
C GLY A 1052 32.17 27.23 -39.90
N LYS A 1053 32.86 27.96 -40.79
CA LYS A 1053 33.41 27.50 -42.08
C LYS A 1053 34.37 26.30 -41.97
N LYS A 1054 33.97 25.13 -42.48
CA LYS A 1054 34.54 24.36 -43.61
C LYS A 1054 34.01 22.93 -43.60
#